data_AF-A0A1C0V7C7-F1
#
_entry.id   AF-A0A1C0V7C7-F1
#
_cell.length_a   1.000
_cell.length_b   1.000
_cell.length_c   1.000
_cell.angle_alpha   90.00
_cell.angle_beta   90.00
_cell.angle_gamma   90.00
#
_symmetry.space_group_name_H-M   'P 1'
#
loop_
_entity.id
_entity.type
_entity.pdbx_description
1 polymer ?
#
loop_
_entity_poly.entity_id
_entity_poly.type
_entity_poly.pdbx_seq_one_letter_code
_entity_poly.pdbx_strand_id
1 'polypeptide(L)'
;MFDAAPLGEYAMASTQDEQSLTMRAEEIRVVGVVQGVGFRPTVYRLAIECGLMGSVANDGVGVVIRIAGYPDQIDVFLQRLYQEKPPLSRIDTLIRTPIALSELMEPGLPSSSDNLPAVSPSESGALGKLAAPEQLPEQLPAESATESATERLTSLPTGPSRFTATFESGSDDLTWDEHSIALGQQTAMQIQRNRQATRVHNQQGQSTENQLQGPRCPLHLRPEHRSSYTDDPVAESLAEGSVVTAETAQPAPWSAVAVADDGTIERQAGKTYGEVMAMDPREGSSVGQGEAGNHGRSRWLDRGPEGERPSPIDPEHGAESESAGRLDQVDPVRTELNGHSGADQTDLGDRGNWDDPRSAVDGNGAAAPASDSLSRSRLDQLFDSSPTAAPSEPSGDWGARSGIRPDVRPGISDRRSGDRVGPSDQDLNHGPSDPKLDANRLDHGLGQDLAQDLHQTLDPELSNSLAEELAELLEPAIDRLRPLEPTEPPTTPLGPIVPVVVDDADPGPALYTPLQPPTPIVSRSAPLPVSHRSQALDLSSAELLGRSPLSFRILESQSGPVRTQIAPDTATCAACLRDLHDPDSRYYHYPFVNCTHCGPRLTVIRSLPYDRVRTSMVGFQLCPDCQRDYDNPGDRRFHAQPTACPECGPRIWFERPSQQRPIVKDEQAIAQAAEAIRQGAIVAIKGLGGIHLACDATQEAVVQRLRVRKHRPHKPLAVMARNLESVRQFCVVSDHERSLLLGGAAPIVLLTIRDSHYLAPSVAPDMTEAGVMLPYSPLHHLLMSAVDRPIVLTSGNRAGNPQCIDNHEAHLQLQSIADAFLLHNRSILNRVDDSVVRVLPTSVQVIRRSRGYAPSSINLPPGLTNSPPILALGSDLKNTICLSRDGQAILSPHLGDLDSPACLQAYSTAIADLRNLFDHRPSAIAVDLHPDGQAVKVGESLAKALEVPLLRIQHHHAHIAACLADNQWGFDRPPVLGIALDGFGWGSDGTVWGGELLWTTYEQYHRVGALWPARLLGGNRAAQEPWRNLYAQFHATGLLDRVDSEKWFAQKPLNLLTGMAQTGFNSPWSSSCGRLFDAVAAFLGCAPDCLSYEGQAAIALENLARQAWDQDQQAYPIELRSESLLWLHPQPLWEALILDRALGLPEAVMALRFHRGLAQALVQAAQTLKQQGLHFGAIACGGGVFQNRLLLQCLEAALMASNLHDPLLLPQQVPVNDGGLALGQTAIAAAWLQLGHV
;
A
#
# COMPACT_ATOMS: atom_id res chain seq x y z
N MET A 1 53.81 25.44 -43.45
CA MET A 1 54.88 25.30 -44.45
C MET A 1 54.40 24.30 -45.50
N PHE A 2 54.99 24.29 -46.70
CA PHE A 2 54.79 23.20 -47.66
C PHE A 2 55.51 21.93 -47.17
N ASP A 3 54.99 20.76 -47.50
CA ASP A 3 55.67 19.88 -48.46
C ASP A 3 54.69 18.85 -49.06
N ALA A 4 55.12 18.10 -50.08
CA ALA A 4 54.23 17.31 -50.94
C ALA A 4 54.82 15.99 -51.44
N ALA A 5 53.96 15.20 -52.12
CA ALA A 5 54.23 14.03 -52.95
C ALA A 5 54.54 12.69 -52.23
N PRO A 6 54.41 11.52 -52.92
CA PRO A 6 53.81 11.29 -54.24
C PRO A 6 52.64 10.28 -54.24
N LEU A 7 52.02 10.11 -55.40
CA LEU A 7 51.07 9.03 -55.71
C LEU A 7 51.75 7.66 -55.68
N GLY A 8 51.01 6.63 -55.24
CA GLY A 8 51.33 5.21 -55.44
C GLY A 8 50.06 4.45 -55.77
N GLU A 9 50.03 3.76 -56.91
CA GLU A 9 48.85 3.02 -57.37
C GLU A 9 48.65 1.74 -56.57
N TYR A 10 47.41 1.47 -56.13
CA TYR A 10 46.94 0.11 -55.87
C TYR A 10 45.58 -0.09 -56.55
N ALA A 11 45.40 -1.28 -57.12
CA ALA A 11 44.36 -1.56 -58.11
C ALA A 11 42.94 -1.67 -57.51
N MET A 12 41.94 -1.54 -58.38
CA MET A 12 40.52 -1.69 -58.02
C MET A 12 40.21 -3.07 -57.40
N ALA A 13 39.66 -3.04 -56.20
CA ALA A 13 38.92 -4.15 -55.58
C ALA A 13 37.42 -3.83 -55.56
N SER A 14 36.83 -3.67 -56.75
CA SER A 14 35.43 -3.27 -56.92
C SER A 14 34.47 -4.47 -56.85
N THR A 15 33.93 -4.78 -55.66
CA THR A 15 32.67 -5.54 -55.46
C THR A 15 32.25 -5.60 -53.97
N GLN A 16 31.89 -4.48 -53.34
CA GLN A 16 31.16 -4.53 -52.05
C GLN A 16 30.26 -3.33 -51.69
N ASP A 17 30.49 -2.11 -52.21
CA ASP A 17 29.78 -0.90 -51.74
C ASP A 17 28.41 -0.57 -52.39
N GLU A 18 27.95 -1.31 -53.41
CA GLU A 18 26.67 -1.00 -54.07
C GLU A 18 25.42 -1.22 -53.17
N GLN A 19 25.55 -1.96 -52.06
CA GLN A 19 24.42 -2.19 -51.13
C GLN A 19 24.12 -1.01 -50.17
N SER A 20 24.95 0.03 -50.17
CA SER A 20 24.76 1.24 -49.34
C SER A 20 23.81 2.26 -49.97
N LEU A 21 23.68 2.25 -51.30
CA LEU A 21 23.01 3.29 -52.09
C LEU A 21 21.51 3.06 -52.33
N THR A 22 20.95 1.94 -51.88
CA THR A 22 19.52 1.63 -52.02
C THR A 22 18.78 1.95 -50.72
N MET A 23 17.75 2.80 -50.79
CA MET A 23 16.87 3.04 -49.65
C MET A 23 16.18 1.74 -49.22
N ARG A 24 16.08 1.52 -47.92
CA ARG A 24 15.31 0.42 -47.32
C ARG A 24 14.09 0.98 -46.60
N ALA A 25 13.08 0.13 -46.44
CA ALA A 25 11.91 0.41 -45.63
C ALA A 25 11.81 -0.63 -44.50
N GLU A 26 11.56 -0.17 -43.29
CA GLU A 26 11.43 -1.01 -42.09
C GLU A 26 10.20 -0.61 -41.26
N GLU A 27 9.44 -1.60 -40.79
CA GLU A 27 8.60 -1.45 -39.60
C GLU A 27 9.42 -1.83 -38.36
N ILE A 28 9.58 -0.87 -37.46
CA ILE A 28 10.18 -1.05 -36.14
C ILE A 28 9.05 -1.06 -35.10
N ARG A 29 8.92 -2.20 -34.43
CA ARG A 29 8.01 -2.44 -33.32
C ARG A 29 8.73 -2.15 -32.01
N VAL A 30 8.22 -1.23 -31.19
CA VAL A 30 8.76 -0.92 -29.86
C VAL A 30 7.75 -1.23 -28.76
N VAL A 31 8.17 -1.97 -27.73
CA VAL A 31 7.34 -2.44 -26.61
C VAL A 31 7.97 -2.01 -25.27
N GLY A 32 7.12 -1.69 -24.29
CA GLY A 32 7.51 -1.26 -22.94
C GLY A 32 6.65 -0.11 -22.41
N VAL A 33 7.21 0.71 -21.52
CA VAL A 33 6.65 2.01 -21.12
C VAL A 33 6.93 3.03 -22.24
N VAL A 34 6.18 2.96 -23.34
CA VAL A 34 6.34 3.86 -24.50
C VAL A 34 5.13 4.76 -24.76
N GLN A 35 3.98 4.50 -24.13
CA GLN A 35 2.78 5.32 -24.31
C GLN A 35 2.61 6.36 -23.18
N GLY A 36 2.08 7.54 -23.53
CA GLY A 36 1.86 8.66 -22.60
C GLY A 36 3.10 9.37 -22.07
N VAL A 37 4.30 8.95 -22.47
CA VAL A 37 5.60 9.47 -22.00
C VAL A 37 6.31 10.38 -23.00
N GLY A 38 5.65 10.74 -24.12
CA GLY A 38 6.25 11.55 -25.19
C GLY A 38 7.04 10.76 -26.25
N PHE A 39 6.88 9.44 -26.33
CA PHE A 39 7.67 8.61 -27.26
C PHE A 39 7.37 8.89 -28.74
N ARG A 40 6.09 9.03 -29.15
CA ARG A 40 5.70 9.44 -30.52
C ARG A 40 6.38 10.78 -30.92
N PRO A 41 6.31 11.85 -30.10
CA PRO A 41 7.14 13.06 -30.25
C PRO A 41 8.64 12.83 -30.49
N THR A 42 9.30 12.05 -29.63
CA THR A 42 10.74 11.80 -29.76
C THR A 42 11.09 11.04 -31.04
N VAL A 43 10.31 10.02 -31.40
CA VAL A 43 10.45 9.28 -32.66
C VAL A 43 10.31 10.21 -33.86
N TYR A 44 9.28 11.06 -33.88
CA TYR A 44 9.07 12.04 -34.94
C TYR A 44 10.28 12.98 -35.10
N ARG A 45 10.75 13.57 -34.00
CA ARG A 45 11.90 14.47 -34.00
C ARG A 45 13.15 13.77 -34.55
N LEU A 46 13.48 12.60 -34.02
CA LEU A 46 14.67 11.84 -34.43
C LEU A 46 14.60 11.39 -35.89
N ALA A 47 13.42 10.98 -36.38
CA ALA A 47 13.26 10.59 -37.78
C ALA A 47 13.52 11.77 -38.73
N ILE A 48 12.95 12.95 -38.43
CA ILE A 48 13.20 14.18 -39.20
C ILE A 48 14.68 14.61 -39.13
N GLU A 49 15.30 14.59 -37.95
CA GLU A 49 16.71 14.95 -37.78
C GLU A 49 17.68 13.97 -38.49
N CYS A 50 17.32 12.69 -38.61
CA CYS A 50 18.09 11.71 -39.37
C CYS A 50 17.76 11.71 -40.88
N GLY A 51 16.79 12.50 -41.35
CA GLY A 51 16.38 12.58 -42.75
C GLY A 51 15.55 11.40 -43.25
N LEU A 52 14.78 10.75 -42.37
CA LEU A 52 13.93 9.59 -42.66
C LEU A 52 12.48 10.00 -42.98
N MET A 53 11.83 9.26 -43.89
CA MET A 53 10.41 9.41 -44.23
C MET A 53 9.56 8.34 -43.54
N GLY A 54 8.24 8.54 -43.37
CA GLY A 54 7.33 7.50 -42.90
C GLY A 54 6.35 7.94 -41.80
N SER A 55 6.13 7.09 -40.79
CA SER A 55 5.13 7.35 -39.75
C SER A 55 5.41 6.71 -38.38
N VAL A 56 4.78 7.23 -37.33
CA VAL A 56 4.71 6.61 -35.99
C VAL A 56 3.29 6.59 -35.46
N ALA A 57 2.86 5.44 -34.92
CA ALA A 57 1.55 5.24 -34.31
C ALA A 57 1.68 4.57 -32.93
N ASN A 58 0.70 4.82 -32.06
CA ASN A 58 0.43 3.94 -30.92
C ASN A 58 -0.51 2.83 -31.39
N ASP A 59 -0.40 1.64 -30.82
CA ASP A 59 -1.45 0.61 -30.94
C ASP A 59 -1.65 -0.10 -29.60
N GLY A 60 -2.38 -1.22 -29.58
CA GLY A 60 -2.55 -2.00 -28.35
C GLY A 60 -1.24 -2.54 -27.79
N VAL A 61 -0.26 -2.86 -28.64
CA VAL A 61 0.97 -3.57 -28.26
C VAL A 61 2.08 -2.62 -27.80
N GLY A 62 2.18 -1.43 -28.39
CA GLY A 62 3.19 -0.45 -28.03
C GLY A 62 3.25 0.72 -29.01
N VAL A 63 4.41 0.92 -29.65
CA VAL A 63 4.60 1.90 -30.71
C VAL A 63 5.03 1.18 -32.00
N VAL A 64 4.39 1.55 -33.10
CA VAL A 64 4.79 1.20 -34.48
C VAL A 64 5.53 2.40 -35.06
N ILE A 65 6.71 2.17 -35.63
CA ILE A 65 7.47 3.15 -36.39
C ILE A 65 7.70 2.57 -37.78
N ARG A 66 7.15 3.16 -38.84
CA ARG A 66 7.49 2.80 -40.21
C ARG A 66 8.43 3.86 -40.76
N ILE A 67 9.61 3.48 -41.24
CA ILE A 67 10.59 4.40 -41.81
C ILE A 67 11.15 3.91 -43.14
N ALA A 68 11.53 4.85 -44.00
CA ALA A 68 12.48 4.59 -45.07
C ALA A 68 13.59 5.66 -45.16
N GLY A 69 14.74 5.21 -45.66
CA GLY A 69 15.95 5.99 -45.87
C GLY A 69 17.12 5.06 -46.23
N TYR A 70 18.34 5.61 -46.26
CA TYR A 70 19.56 4.80 -46.38
C TYR A 70 19.83 4.00 -45.09
N PRO A 71 20.44 2.81 -45.16
CA PRO A 71 20.64 1.94 -43.99
C PRO A 71 21.31 2.66 -42.80
N ASP A 72 22.36 3.44 -43.06
CA ASP A 72 23.10 4.19 -42.05
C ASP A 72 22.22 5.20 -41.30
N GLN A 73 21.26 5.83 -41.98
CA GLN A 73 20.31 6.76 -41.34
C GLN A 73 19.36 6.03 -40.38
N ILE A 74 18.95 4.81 -40.73
CA ILE A 74 18.08 3.95 -39.92
C ILE A 74 18.83 3.48 -38.67
N ASP A 75 20.08 3.04 -38.81
CA ASP A 75 20.90 2.58 -37.70
C ASP A 75 21.31 3.73 -36.75
N VAL A 76 21.64 4.91 -37.29
CA VAL A 76 21.84 6.13 -36.49
C VAL A 76 20.56 6.55 -35.77
N PHE A 77 19.40 6.52 -36.44
CA PHE A 77 18.11 6.77 -35.80
C PHE A 77 17.84 5.81 -34.64
N LEU A 78 18.10 4.52 -34.80
CA LEU A 78 17.94 3.51 -33.75
C LEU A 78 18.90 3.75 -32.57
N GLN A 79 20.18 4.04 -32.84
CA GLN A 79 21.15 4.38 -31.80
C GLN A 79 20.70 5.60 -30.99
N ARG A 80 20.28 6.66 -31.67
CA ARG A 80 19.76 7.88 -31.04
C ARG A 80 18.44 7.65 -30.32
N LEU A 81 17.56 6.77 -30.81
CA LEU A 81 16.31 6.43 -30.15
C LEU A 81 16.55 5.79 -28.78
N TYR A 82 17.55 4.94 -28.62
CA TYR A 82 17.92 4.40 -27.30
C TYR A 82 18.54 5.45 -26.37
N GLN A 83 19.35 6.37 -26.91
CA GLN A 83 20.08 7.39 -26.13
C GLN A 83 19.18 8.59 -25.72
N GLU A 84 18.27 9.01 -26.60
CA GLU A 84 17.45 10.23 -26.46
C GLU A 84 15.96 9.93 -26.15
N LYS A 85 15.60 8.68 -25.83
CA LYS A 85 14.23 8.31 -25.42
C LYS A 85 13.76 9.17 -24.23
N PRO A 86 12.45 9.48 -24.12
CA PRO A 86 11.93 10.28 -23.01
C PRO A 86 12.32 9.75 -21.62
N PRO A 87 12.55 10.60 -20.60
CA PRO A 87 12.99 10.18 -19.27
C PRO A 87 12.06 9.17 -18.58
N LEU A 88 10.75 9.27 -18.80
CA LEU A 88 9.74 8.35 -18.27
C LEU A 88 9.58 7.06 -19.09
N SER A 89 10.31 6.89 -20.19
CA SER A 89 10.13 5.77 -21.12
C SER A 89 11.08 4.61 -20.86
N ARG A 90 10.59 3.39 -21.05
CA ARG A 90 11.34 2.14 -21.01
C ARG A 90 11.08 1.38 -22.31
N ILE A 91 12.16 1.03 -23.01
CA ILE A 91 12.12 0.13 -24.16
C ILE A 91 12.51 -1.24 -23.64
N ASP A 92 11.54 -2.15 -23.59
CA ASP A 92 11.72 -3.52 -23.10
C ASP A 92 12.03 -4.46 -24.27
N THR A 93 11.49 -4.18 -25.46
CA THR A 93 11.80 -4.92 -26.69
C THR A 93 11.70 -4.01 -27.91
N LEU A 94 12.58 -4.21 -28.88
CA LEU A 94 12.55 -3.57 -30.19
C LEU A 94 12.76 -4.64 -31.27
N ILE A 95 11.85 -4.71 -32.25
CA ILE A 95 11.90 -5.68 -33.36
C ILE A 95 11.92 -4.89 -34.68
N ARG A 96 12.80 -5.27 -35.61
CA ARG A 96 12.92 -4.70 -36.96
C ARG A 96 12.38 -5.69 -37.98
N THR A 97 11.50 -5.23 -38.86
CA THR A 97 10.92 -6.03 -39.96
C THR A 97 11.09 -5.26 -41.27
N PRO A 98 11.79 -5.78 -42.29
CA PRO A 98 11.79 -5.19 -43.62
C PRO A 98 10.37 -5.21 -44.22
N ILE A 99 9.96 -4.10 -44.83
CA ILE A 99 8.66 -3.95 -45.51
C ILE A 99 8.90 -3.42 -46.94
N ALA A 100 7.93 -3.56 -47.84
CA ALA A 100 8.00 -2.93 -49.15
C ALA A 100 7.83 -1.41 -49.05
N LEU A 101 8.48 -0.66 -49.96
CA LEU A 101 8.33 0.80 -50.04
C LEU A 101 6.88 1.25 -50.32
N SER A 102 6.05 0.37 -50.89
CA SER A 102 4.60 0.57 -51.05
C SER A 102 3.82 0.56 -49.73
N GLU A 103 4.25 -0.23 -48.73
CA GLU A 103 3.57 -0.35 -47.42
C GLU A 103 3.75 0.89 -46.52
N LEU A 104 4.65 1.79 -46.90
CA LEU A 104 4.79 3.15 -46.36
C LEU A 104 3.79 4.14 -46.98
N MET A 105 3.22 3.83 -48.14
CA MET A 105 2.42 4.76 -48.95
C MET A 105 0.90 4.54 -48.83
N GLU A 106 0.44 3.38 -48.34
CA GLU A 106 -0.99 3.11 -48.16
C GLU A 106 -1.52 3.43 -46.75
N PRO A 107 -2.43 4.42 -46.61
CA PRO A 107 -3.18 4.65 -45.38
C PRO A 107 -4.43 3.73 -45.31
N GLY A 108 -4.20 2.43 -45.13
CA GLY A 108 -5.16 1.48 -44.55
C GLY A 108 -6.54 1.32 -45.21
N LEU A 109 -6.63 0.43 -46.20
CA LEU A 109 -7.87 -0.29 -46.55
C LEU A 109 -7.59 -1.81 -46.57
N PRO A 110 -8.44 -2.67 -45.98
CA PRO A 110 -8.23 -4.11 -46.00
C PRO A 110 -8.57 -4.69 -47.39
N SER A 111 -7.57 -5.25 -48.07
CA SER A 111 -7.71 -5.88 -49.40
C SER A 111 -8.46 -7.22 -49.31
N SER A 112 -9.74 -7.22 -49.64
CA SER A 112 -10.59 -8.43 -49.64
C SER A 112 -10.42 -9.27 -50.92
N SER A 113 -9.26 -9.90 -51.09
CA SER A 113 -9.00 -10.85 -52.18
C SER A 113 -7.90 -11.85 -51.82
N ASP A 114 -8.29 -13.06 -51.41
CA ASP A 114 -7.92 -14.33 -52.09
C ASP A 114 -8.09 -15.54 -51.16
N ASN A 115 -9.23 -16.24 -51.30
CA ASN A 115 -9.35 -17.68 -51.06
C ASN A 115 -10.71 -18.21 -51.57
N LEU A 116 -10.81 -18.45 -52.88
CA LEU A 116 -11.75 -19.43 -53.44
C LEU A 116 -10.98 -20.31 -54.45
N PRO A 117 -11.10 -21.65 -54.37
CA PRO A 117 -10.30 -22.56 -55.19
C PRO A 117 -10.78 -22.60 -56.64
N ALA A 118 -9.85 -22.90 -57.55
CA ALA A 118 -10.12 -22.91 -58.99
C ALA A 118 -11.07 -24.04 -59.42
N VAL A 119 -12.14 -23.69 -60.15
CA VAL A 119 -12.94 -24.61 -60.96
C VAL A 119 -13.19 -23.98 -62.33
N SER A 120 -13.05 -24.76 -63.40
CA SER A 120 -13.31 -24.37 -64.78
C SER A 120 -13.66 -25.60 -65.63
N PRO A 121 -14.33 -25.45 -66.78
CA PRO A 121 -15.38 -24.46 -67.11
C PRO A 121 -16.60 -25.08 -67.85
N SER A 122 -17.78 -24.45 -67.78
CA SER A 122 -18.87 -24.70 -68.74
C SER A 122 -19.92 -23.58 -68.86
N GLU A 123 -20.03 -23.02 -70.06
CA GLU A 123 -21.28 -22.62 -70.75
C GLU A 123 -22.21 -21.52 -70.18
N SER A 124 -21.85 -20.27 -70.52
CA SER A 124 -22.67 -19.29 -71.29
C SER A 124 -24.14 -18.95 -70.90
N GLY A 125 -24.41 -17.66 -70.63
CA GLY A 125 -25.76 -17.07 -70.58
C GLY A 125 -25.81 -15.53 -70.70
N ALA A 126 -26.36 -15.03 -71.81
CA ALA A 126 -26.60 -13.61 -72.19
C ALA A 126 -27.19 -12.70 -71.07
N LEU A 127 -26.59 -11.55 -70.72
CA LEU A 127 -26.63 -10.18 -71.33
C LEU A 127 -27.79 -9.24 -70.90
N GLY A 128 -27.42 -8.09 -70.31
CA GLY A 128 -28.26 -6.88 -70.05
C GLY A 128 -27.77 -6.16 -68.79
N LYS A 129 -27.30 -4.88 -68.75
CA LYS A 129 -27.81 -3.59 -69.27
C LYS A 129 -29.19 -3.22 -68.69
N LEU A 130 -29.52 -1.99 -68.24
CA LEU A 130 -28.83 -0.69 -67.97
C LEU A 130 -29.85 0.16 -67.15
N ALA A 131 -29.57 1.25 -66.41
CA ALA A 131 -28.37 2.07 -66.14
C ALA A 131 -28.39 2.67 -64.69
N ALA A 132 -28.10 3.97 -64.55
CA ALA A 132 -28.18 4.83 -63.33
C ALA A 132 -28.60 6.26 -63.79
N PRO A 133 -28.52 7.39 -63.02
CA PRO A 133 -28.44 7.64 -61.56
C PRO A 133 -29.45 8.77 -61.10
N GLU A 134 -29.08 9.61 -60.12
CA GLU A 134 -29.67 10.92 -59.70
C GLU A 134 -30.92 10.89 -58.78
N GLN A 135 -31.13 11.81 -57.80
CA GLN A 135 -30.35 12.94 -57.24
C GLN A 135 -30.82 13.26 -55.78
N LEU A 136 -30.06 14.07 -55.02
CA LEU A 136 -30.43 14.66 -53.69
C LEU A 136 -31.06 16.06 -53.89
N PRO A 137 -32.04 16.50 -53.05
CA PRO A 137 -31.78 17.22 -51.77
C PRO A 137 -32.64 16.69 -50.58
N GLU A 138 -32.29 16.79 -49.29
CA GLU A 138 -31.95 17.92 -48.38
C GLU A 138 -33.17 18.46 -47.57
N GLN A 139 -32.90 18.84 -46.30
CA GLN A 139 -33.67 19.68 -45.36
C GLN A 139 -34.48 19.02 -44.21
N LEU A 140 -34.45 19.75 -43.08
CA LEU A 140 -34.99 19.52 -41.72
C LEU A 140 -36.39 20.22 -41.58
N PRO A 141 -37.14 20.22 -40.43
CA PRO A 141 -36.72 19.93 -39.04
C PRO A 141 -37.74 19.27 -38.06
N ALA A 142 -37.23 19.02 -36.83
CA ALA A 142 -37.87 19.20 -35.50
C ALA A 142 -39.13 18.42 -35.04
N GLU A 143 -39.08 18.05 -33.73
CA GLU A 143 -40.19 17.85 -32.77
C GLU A 143 -41.23 16.72 -33.05
N SER A 144 -41.95 16.15 -32.05
CA SER A 144 -41.66 15.88 -30.63
C SER A 144 -42.78 14.98 -30.04
N ALA A 145 -42.45 14.04 -29.13
CA ALA A 145 -43.43 13.31 -28.29
C ALA A 145 -44.42 12.40 -29.08
N THR A 146 -45.24 11.49 -28.55
CA THR A 146 -45.32 10.72 -27.27
C THR A 146 -46.26 9.52 -27.50
N GLU A 147 -46.09 8.42 -26.75
CA GLU A 147 -47.13 7.37 -26.49
C GLU A 147 -47.65 6.58 -27.72
N SER A 148 -48.42 5.48 -27.59
CA SER A 148 -48.29 4.31 -26.70
C SER A 148 -49.14 3.12 -27.26
N ALA A 149 -49.17 1.99 -26.54
CA ALA A 149 -50.27 1.00 -26.53
C ALA A 149 -50.56 0.10 -27.78
N THR A 150 -50.18 -1.19 -27.67
CA THR A 150 -51.00 -2.43 -27.89
C THR A 150 -51.72 -2.70 -29.25
N GLU A 151 -52.06 -3.93 -29.68
CA GLU A 151 -52.27 -5.22 -28.98
C GLU A 151 -52.19 -6.49 -29.90
N ARG A 152 -52.04 -7.68 -29.28
CA ARG A 152 -52.54 -9.09 -29.55
C ARG A 152 -53.21 -9.47 -30.92
N LEU A 153 -53.26 -10.72 -31.44
CA LEU A 153 -52.86 -12.10 -31.02
C LEU A 153 -53.01 -13.15 -32.20
N THR A 154 -52.60 -14.42 -31.97
CA THR A 154 -53.04 -15.69 -32.66
C THR A 154 -52.67 -15.93 -34.14
N SER A 155 -52.51 -17.17 -34.70
CA SER A 155 -52.55 -18.57 -34.18
C SER A 155 -51.87 -19.59 -35.13
N LEU A 156 -51.46 -20.78 -34.64
CA LEU A 156 -50.93 -21.95 -35.38
C LEU A 156 -52.05 -22.87 -35.96
N PRO A 157 -51.76 -23.82 -36.88
CA PRO A 157 -51.67 -25.24 -36.45
C PRO A 157 -50.79 -26.25 -37.28
N THR A 158 -50.45 -27.38 -36.63
CA THR A 158 -50.22 -28.77 -37.16
C THR A 158 -48.99 -29.15 -38.04
N GLY A 159 -48.35 -30.30 -37.68
CA GLY A 159 -47.43 -31.13 -38.49
C GLY A 159 -48.07 -32.50 -38.86
N PRO A 160 -47.32 -33.55 -39.31
CA PRO A 160 -46.51 -34.38 -38.38
C PRO A 160 -45.29 -35.20 -38.92
N SER A 161 -44.34 -35.58 -38.04
CA SER A 161 -43.53 -36.86 -37.97
C SER A 161 -42.71 -37.38 -39.19
N ARG A 162 -41.50 -37.98 -39.08
CA ARG A 162 -40.66 -38.42 -37.93
C ARG A 162 -39.23 -38.87 -38.38
N PHE A 163 -38.18 -38.55 -37.59
CA PHE A 163 -36.79 -39.12 -37.58
C PHE A 163 -35.93 -39.01 -38.87
N THR A 164 -34.58 -38.97 -38.87
CA THR A 164 -33.52 -39.21 -37.86
C THR A 164 -32.46 -38.09 -37.76
N ALA A 165 -31.51 -38.24 -36.81
CA ALA A 165 -30.29 -37.45 -36.52
C ALA A 165 -29.41 -36.99 -37.73
N THR A 166 -28.48 -36.03 -37.63
CA THR A 166 -27.71 -35.53 -36.45
C THR A 166 -27.35 -34.03 -36.56
N PHE A 167 -26.72 -33.43 -35.54
CA PHE A 167 -26.51 -31.98 -35.34
C PHE A 167 -25.53 -31.26 -36.29
N GLU A 168 -25.78 -29.97 -36.47
CA GLU A 168 -24.92 -28.95 -37.10
C GLU A 168 -24.51 -27.84 -36.09
N SER A 169 -23.54 -27.01 -36.50
CA SER A 169 -23.39 -25.61 -36.05
C SER A 169 -24.62 -24.76 -36.46
N GLY A 170 -24.91 -23.58 -35.90
CA GLY A 170 -24.13 -22.70 -35.03
C GLY A 170 -24.12 -21.28 -35.63
N SER A 171 -24.22 -20.25 -34.78
CA SER A 171 -24.48 -18.82 -35.07
C SER A 171 -25.86 -18.48 -35.70
N ASP A 172 -26.40 -17.26 -35.54
CA ASP A 172 -26.37 -16.32 -34.41
C ASP A 172 -27.54 -15.33 -34.59
N ASP A 173 -28.36 -15.10 -33.55
CA ASP A 173 -29.13 -13.86 -33.33
C ASP A 173 -29.90 -13.97 -31.99
N LEU A 174 -29.47 -13.26 -30.94
CA LEU A 174 -30.23 -13.13 -29.70
C LEU A 174 -30.14 -11.73 -29.11
N THR A 175 -31.32 -11.20 -28.75
CA THR A 175 -31.53 -9.90 -28.12
C THR A 175 -31.13 -9.90 -26.64
N TRP A 176 -30.84 -8.71 -26.11
CA TRP A 176 -30.68 -8.47 -24.67
C TRP A 176 -31.92 -8.92 -23.89
N ASP A 177 -31.72 -9.55 -22.73
CA ASP A 177 -32.77 -9.98 -21.80
C ASP A 177 -32.50 -9.45 -20.38
N GLU A 178 -33.55 -9.12 -19.62
CA GLU A 178 -33.50 -8.30 -18.40
C GLU A 178 -33.07 -9.07 -17.13
N HIS A 179 -32.33 -10.16 -17.29
CA HIS A 179 -32.24 -11.20 -16.26
C HIS A 179 -31.30 -10.92 -15.06
N SER A 180 -30.84 -9.67 -14.89
CA SER A 180 -29.91 -9.24 -13.84
C SER A 180 -30.56 -8.55 -12.61
N ILE A 181 -31.84 -8.16 -12.66
CA ILE A 181 -32.49 -7.43 -11.56
C ILE A 181 -33.23 -8.36 -10.57
N ALA A 182 -33.77 -9.48 -11.04
CA ALA A 182 -34.60 -10.38 -10.23
C ALA A 182 -33.86 -11.04 -9.04
N LEU A 183 -32.58 -11.38 -9.21
CA LEU A 183 -31.82 -12.15 -8.21
C LEU A 183 -31.54 -11.34 -6.92
N GLY A 184 -31.27 -10.04 -7.07
CA GLY A 184 -31.06 -9.14 -5.93
C GLY A 184 -32.33 -8.94 -5.08
N GLN A 185 -33.50 -8.87 -5.74
CA GLN A 185 -34.77 -8.66 -5.05
C GLN A 185 -35.23 -9.90 -4.25
N GLN A 186 -35.03 -11.11 -4.79
CA GLN A 186 -35.34 -12.35 -4.04
C GLN A 186 -34.48 -12.48 -2.77
N THR A 187 -33.19 -12.15 -2.86
CA THR A 187 -32.27 -12.20 -1.71
C THR A 187 -32.69 -11.22 -0.61
N ALA A 188 -33.08 -9.99 -0.99
CA ALA A 188 -33.59 -8.99 -0.07
C ALA A 188 -34.88 -9.44 0.66
N MET A 189 -35.85 -10.00 -0.08
CA MET A 189 -37.10 -10.51 0.51
C MET A 189 -36.85 -11.70 1.45
N GLN A 190 -35.90 -12.59 1.14
CA GLN A 190 -35.57 -13.73 1.99
C GLN A 190 -34.92 -13.28 3.31
N ILE A 191 -34.03 -12.30 3.27
CA ILE A 191 -33.46 -11.66 4.47
C ILE A 191 -34.56 -10.96 5.29
N GLN A 192 -35.54 -10.32 4.64
CA GLN A 192 -36.64 -9.64 5.32
C GLN A 192 -37.63 -10.60 5.98
N ARG A 193 -37.93 -11.75 5.35
CA ARG A 193 -38.70 -12.86 5.95
C ARG A 193 -37.98 -13.46 7.17
N ASN A 194 -36.68 -13.72 7.07
CA ASN A 194 -35.90 -14.22 8.19
C ASN A 194 -35.91 -13.24 9.38
N ARG A 195 -35.79 -11.92 9.12
CA ARG A 195 -35.92 -10.87 10.15
C ARG A 195 -37.32 -10.79 10.79
N GLN A 196 -38.39 -11.22 10.10
CA GLN A 196 -39.71 -11.35 10.72
C GLN A 196 -39.82 -12.61 11.58
N ALA A 197 -39.29 -13.76 11.14
CA ALA A 197 -39.27 -14.98 11.93
C ALA A 197 -38.56 -14.79 13.29
N THR A 198 -37.39 -14.14 13.31
CA THR A 198 -36.66 -13.84 14.56
C THR A 198 -37.38 -12.84 15.47
N ARG A 199 -38.31 -12.02 14.94
CA ARG A 199 -39.12 -11.09 15.77
C ARG A 199 -40.31 -11.76 16.45
N VAL A 200 -40.86 -12.84 15.89
CA VAL A 200 -42.00 -13.57 16.50
C VAL A 200 -41.57 -14.43 17.69
N HIS A 201 -40.31 -14.89 17.73
CA HIS A 201 -39.78 -15.70 18.85
C HIS A 201 -39.24 -14.89 20.05
N ASN A 202 -39.23 -13.56 20.00
CA ASN A 202 -38.78 -12.69 21.10
C ASN A 202 -39.93 -11.88 21.75
N GLN A 203 -41.18 -12.36 21.67
CA GLN A 203 -42.36 -11.72 22.28
C GLN A 203 -43.07 -12.59 23.35
N GLN A 204 -42.41 -13.61 23.90
CA GLN A 204 -42.89 -14.35 25.07
C GLN A 204 -41.73 -14.50 26.08
N GLY A 205 -41.54 -13.50 26.95
CA GLY A 205 -40.39 -13.52 27.87
C GLY A 205 -40.19 -12.34 28.82
N GLN A 206 -41.16 -11.45 29.03
CA GLN A 206 -41.08 -10.45 30.10
C GLN A 206 -42.47 -9.95 30.53
N SER A 207 -42.68 -9.86 31.84
CA SER A 207 -43.83 -9.24 32.48
C SER A 207 -43.36 -8.51 33.74
N THR A 208 -44.14 -7.51 34.17
CA THR A 208 -43.89 -6.61 35.33
C THR A 208 -42.57 -5.83 35.30
N GLU A 209 -42.70 -4.56 34.89
CA GLU A 209 -41.72 -3.50 35.11
C GLU A 209 -41.55 -3.22 36.61
N ASN A 210 -40.46 -2.53 36.99
CA ASN A 210 -40.63 -1.40 37.89
C ASN A 210 -39.60 -0.28 37.63
N GLN A 211 -39.95 0.92 38.06
CA GLN A 211 -39.33 2.18 37.64
C GLN A 211 -38.08 2.53 38.48
N LEU A 212 -37.05 3.13 37.87
CA LEU A 212 -36.73 4.55 38.08
C LEU A 212 -35.46 5.05 37.36
N GLN A 213 -35.40 6.37 37.28
CA GLN A 213 -34.40 7.26 36.68
C GLN A 213 -32.93 6.95 37.08
N GLY A 214 -32.00 7.06 36.13
CA GLY A 214 -30.56 7.13 36.44
C GLY A 214 -30.09 8.55 36.78
N PRO A 215 -28.86 8.73 37.30
CA PRO A 215 -28.01 9.78 36.72
C PRO A 215 -26.49 9.45 36.68
N ARG A 216 -25.74 10.50 36.30
CA ARG A 216 -24.29 10.61 36.04
C ARG A 216 -23.37 10.37 37.25
N CYS A 217 -22.13 9.99 36.96
CA CYS A 217 -20.91 10.21 37.78
C CYS A 217 -20.62 11.70 38.07
N PRO A 218 -19.61 12.05 38.90
CA PRO A 218 -19.10 11.38 40.13
C PRO A 218 -18.80 12.38 41.29
N LEU A 219 -18.42 11.92 42.49
CA LEU A 219 -17.28 12.44 43.30
C LEU A 219 -17.10 11.74 44.67
N HIS A 220 -15.96 11.98 45.33
CA HIS A 220 -15.55 11.42 46.63
C HIS A 220 -16.27 12.01 47.85
N LEU A 221 -16.29 11.23 48.95
CA LEU A 221 -15.71 11.64 50.23
C LEU A 221 -15.29 10.39 51.06
N ARG A 222 -14.47 10.56 52.11
CA ARG A 222 -13.99 9.48 53.00
C ARG A 222 -14.80 9.43 54.34
N PRO A 223 -14.30 8.89 55.47
CA PRO A 223 -14.92 7.76 56.17
C PRO A 223 -15.48 8.16 57.54
N GLU A 224 -15.88 7.18 58.37
CA GLU A 224 -15.86 7.08 59.86
C GLU A 224 -16.85 5.96 60.29
N HIS A 225 -16.86 5.36 61.49
CA HIS A 225 -15.78 4.78 62.33
C HIS A 225 -16.46 3.96 63.46
N ARG A 226 -16.15 2.66 63.68
CA ARG A 226 -16.55 1.82 64.86
C ARG A 226 -18.08 1.59 65.03
N SER A 227 -18.61 0.61 65.79
CA SER A 227 -18.17 -0.73 66.28
C SER A 227 -19.48 -1.49 66.69
N SER A 228 -19.62 -2.56 67.50
CA SER A 228 -18.80 -3.39 68.42
C SER A 228 -19.62 -4.64 68.83
N TYR A 229 -19.07 -5.52 69.69
CA TYR A 229 -19.68 -6.71 70.36
C TYR A 229 -19.75 -7.99 69.47
N THR A 230 -19.15 -9.17 69.76
CA THR A 230 -18.90 -10.01 70.99
C THR A 230 -20.15 -10.83 71.40
N ASP A 231 -20.15 -12.13 71.77
CA ASP A 231 -19.13 -13.20 71.98
C ASP A 231 -19.85 -14.58 71.72
N ASP A 232 -19.26 -15.62 71.09
CA ASP A 232 -18.46 -16.78 71.66
C ASP A 232 -19.35 -17.89 72.34
N PRO A 233 -18.93 -19.15 72.67
CA PRO A 233 -17.89 -20.10 72.19
C PRO A 233 -18.39 -21.59 71.95
N VAL A 234 -17.46 -22.57 71.86
CA VAL A 234 -17.57 -24.05 72.20
C VAL A 234 -18.12 -25.04 71.12
N ALA A 235 -17.62 -26.29 70.91
CA ALA A 235 -16.29 -26.93 71.02
C ALA A 235 -16.24 -28.38 70.41
N GLU A 236 -15.04 -28.78 69.92
CA GLU A 236 -14.35 -30.10 69.89
C GLU A 236 -15.03 -31.49 69.74
N SER A 237 -14.56 -32.28 68.75
CA SER A 237 -13.92 -33.63 68.86
C SER A 237 -13.66 -34.20 67.44
N LEU A 238 -12.55 -34.83 67.01
CA LEU A 238 -11.51 -35.74 67.55
C LEU A 238 -11.83 -37.25 67.55
N ALA A 239 -11.29 -37.99 66.56
CA ALA A 239 -10.86 -39.40 66.61
C ALA A 239 -9.97 -39.74 65.37
N GLU A 240 -9.09 -40.75 65.47
CA GLU A 240 -8.02 -41.06 64.50
C GLU A 240 -8.09 -42.48 63.89
N GLY A 241 -7.37 -42.71 62.78
CA GLY A 241 -6.89 -44.03 62.33
C GLY A 241 -7.68 -44.70 61.17
N SER A 242 -7.06 -45.46 60.24
CA SER A 242 -5.66 -45.89 60.11
C SER A 242 -5.26 -46.26 58.65
N VAL A 243 -3.95 -46.32 58.41
CA VAL A 243 -3.21 -46.61 57.15
C VAL A 243 -3.66 -47.83 56.33
N VAL A 244 -3.72 -47.68 54.99
CA VAL A 244 -3.34 -48.70 53.98
C VAL A 244 -2.65 -47.99 52.79
N THR A 245 -1.69 -48.64 52.13
CA THR A 245 -0.85 -48.13 51.02
C THR A 245 -1.22 -48.70 49.64
N ALA A 246 -1.17 -47.90 48.56
CA ALA A 246 -0.78 -48.36 47.21
C ALA A 246 -0.56 -47.22 46.18
N GLU A 247 0.68 -47.13 45.67
CA GLU A 247 1.09 -46.93 44.26
C GLU A 247 0.69 -45.70 43.40
N THR A 248 1.52 -45.48 42.38
CA THR A 248 1.60 -44.34 41.46
C THR A 248 0.78 -44.51 40.18
N ALA A 249 0.30 -43.41 39.58
CA ALA A 249 -0.24 -43.39 38.22
C ALA A 249 0.26 -42.19 37.40
N GLN A 250 0.91 -42.46 36.27
CA GLN A 250 1.20 -41.47 35.22
C GLN A 250 0.08 -41.48 34.16
N PRO A 251 -0.25 -40.35 33.51
CA PRO A 251 -0.99 -40.36 32.24
C PRO A 251 -0.08 -40.85 31.11
N ALA A 252 -0.55 -41.82 30.30
CA ALA A 252 0.24 -42.43 29.23
C ALA A 252 0.16 -41.64 27.89
N PRO A 253 1.21 -41.68 27.05
CA PRO A 253 1.18 -41.13 25.69
C PRO A 253 0.32 -42.00 24.75
N TRP A 254 -0.14 -41.42 23.64
CA TRP A 254 -0.86 -42.15 22.58
C TRP A 254 0.06 -42.50 21.40
N SER A 255 -0.23 -43.63 20.76
CA SER A 255 0.73 -44.42 20.00
C SER A 255 0.75 -44.15 18.49
N ALA A 256 1.92 -44.36 17.88
CA ALA A 256 2.11 -44.34 16.44
C ALA A 256 1.38 -45.49 15.71
N VAL A 257 1.10 -45.28 14.42
CA VAL A 257 0.80 -46.35 13.46
C VAL A 257 2.12 -46.79 12.82
N ALA A 258 2.39 -48.10 12.82
CA ALA A 258 3.62 -48.65 12.25
C ALA A 258 3.52 -48.86 10.73
N VAL A 259 4.61 -48.57 10.03
CA VAL A 259 4.95 -49.12 8.71
C VAL A 259 6.27 -49.87 8.88
N ALA A 260 6.46 -50.99 8.19
CA ALA A 260 7.61 -51.88 8.39
C ALA A 260 8.85 -51.43 7.58
N ASP A 261 10.04 -51.74 8.12
CA ASP A 261 11.33 -51.62 7.44
C ASP A 261 11.66 -52.90 6.65
N ASP A 262 12.10 -52.77 5.39
CA ASP A 262 12.91 -53.80 4.71
C ASP A 262 13.96 -53.26 3.71
N GLY A 263 15.23 -53.30 4.11
CA GLY A 263 16.32 -53.83 3.28
C GLY A 263 16.85 -53.01 2.09
N THR A 264 17.92 -52.23 2.34
CA THR A 264 18.83 -51.63 1.33
C THR A 264 19.35 -52.60 0.25
N ILE A 265 19.28 -52.23 -1.05
CA ILE A 265 20.19 -52.70 -2.14
C ILE A 265 20.56 -51.53 -3.09
N GLU A 266 21.66 -51.72 -3.82
CA GLU A 266 22.55 -50.77 -4.52
C GLU A 266 22.04 -50.06 -5.81
N ARG A 267 22.95 -49.26 -6.40
CA ARG A 267 22.84 -48.48 -7.64
C ARG A 267 22.75 -49.37 -8.91
N GLN A 268 21.99 -48.93 -9.93
CA GLN A 268 22.52 -48.63 -11.28
C GLN A 268 21.47 -47.97 -12.22
N ALA A 269 21.87 -47.59 -13.43
CA ALA A 269 21.10 -46.76 -14.37
C ALA A 269 20.47 -47.54 -15.54
N GLY A 270 19.39 -47.03 -16.17
CA GLY A 270 18.95 -47.58 -17.47
C GLY A 270 17.58 -47.16 -18.05
N LYS A 271 17.56 -46.06 -18.82
CA LYS A 271 16.87 -45.89 -20.13
C LYS A 271 15.45 -46.49 -20.43
N THR A 272 14.49 -45.57 -20.62
CA THR A 272 13.59 -45.38 -21.81
C THR A 272 12.50 -46.40 -22.23
N TYR A 273 11.39 -45.84 -22.75
CA TYR A 273 10.23 -46.45 -23.46
C TYR A 273 9.29 -47.32 -22.59
N GLY A 274 7.98 -47.40 -22.87
CA GLY A 274 7.15 -46.63 -23.83
C GLY A 274 5.78 -47.28 -24.12
N GLU A 275 4.78 -46.47 -24.49
CA GLU A 275 3.45 -46.85 -25.04
C GLU A 275 2.47 -47.57 -24.05
N VAL A 276 1.26 -47.06 -23.72
CA VAL A 276 0.02 -46.76 -24.49
C VAL A 276 -0.86 -48.00 -24.74
N MET A 277 -1.97 -48.13 -24.00
CA MET A 277 -3.37 -48.29 -24.50
C MET A 277 -4.37 -48.50 -23.36
N ALA A 278 -5.67 -48.27 -23.63
CA ALA A 278 -6.78 -48.43 -22.68
C ALA A 278 -7.81 -49.46 -23.19
N MET A 279 -8.63 -50.05 -22.30
CA MET A 279 -10.00 -50.51 -22.62
C MET A 279 -10.88 -50.88 -21.38
N ASP A 280 -12.12 -50.37 -21.38
CA ASP A 280 -13.34 -50.97 -20.77
C ASP A 280 -13.73 -52.24 -21.60
N PRO A 281 -14.67 -53.17 -21.25
CA PRO A 281 -15.70 -53.04 -20.22
C PRO A 281 -16.10 -54.29 -19.38
N ARG A 282 -16.87 -54.01 -18.31
CA ARG A 282 -18.08 -54.71 -17.80
C ARG A 282 -18.28 -56.22 -18.10
N GLU A 283 -18.57 -57.01 -17.06
CA GLU A 283 -19.93 -57.56 -16.83
C GLU A 283 -20.10 -58.31 -15.49
N GLY A 284 -21.36 -58.59 -15.11
CA GLY A 284 -21.73 -59.76 -14.30
C GLY A 284 -22.63 -59.47 -13.09
N SER A 285 -23.63 -60.33 -12.82
CA SER A 285 -24.64 -60.05 -11.78
C SER A 285 -25.21 -61.26 -11.02
N SER A 286 -25.72 -60.96 -9.81
CA SER A 286 -26.84 -61.61 -9.10
C SER A 286 -26.61 -62.86 -8.21
N VAL A 287 -27.64 -63.14 -7.40
CA VAL A 287 -27.86 -64.25 -6.43
C VAL A 287 -27.04 -64.15 -5.10
N GLY A 288 -27.61 -64.34 -3.90
CA GLY A 288 -29.04 -64.42 -3.50
C GLY A 288 -29.33 -65.36 -2.32
N GLN A 289 -30.24 -64.95 -1.41
CA GLN A 289 -30.83 -65.70 -0.26
C GLN A 289 -29.91 -65.93 0.97
N GLY A 290 -30.41 -65.93 2.23
CA GLY A 290 -31.73 -65.49 2.72
C GLY A 290 -32.08 -65.84 4.18
N GLU A 291 -32.84 -64.94 4.84
CA GLU A 291 -33.77 -65.13 5.99
C GLU A 291 -33.21 -65.60 7.37
N ALA A 292 -33.84 -65.40 8.55
CA ALA A 292 -35.09 -64.71 9.01
C ALA A 292 -34.81 -64.05 10.39
N GLY A 293 -35.63 -63.23 11.08
CA GLY A 293 -36.99 -62.65 10.94
C GLY A 293 -37.16 -61.58 12.06
N ASN A 294 -38.31 -61.00 12.46
CA ASN A 294 -39.73 -61.11 12.08
C ASN A 294 -40.45 -59.73 12.35
N HIS A 295 -41.80 -59.63 12.43
CA HIS A 295 -42.53 -58.46 11.91
C HIS A 295 -43.84 -58.01 12.63
N GLY A 296 -44.30 -56.79 12.31
CA GLY A 296 -45.71 -56.30 12.45
C GLY A 296 -45.88 -55.03 13.32
N ARG A 297 -46.74 -54.04 13.02
CA ARG A 297 -47.73 -53.76 11.94
C ARG A 297 -47.72 -52.22 11.67
N SER A 298 -47.90 -51.59 10.50
CA SER A 298 -48.85 -51.70 9.35
C SER A 298 -50.32 -51.37 9.68
N ARG A 299 -51.15 -50.66 8.88
CA ARG A 299 -51.06 -49.87 7.61
C ARG A 299 -52.33 -48.93 7.56
N TRP A 300 -52.62 -48.04 6.60
CA TRP A 300 -53.21 -48.33 5.26
C TRP A 300 -53.59 -47.04 4.46
N LEU A 301 -53.85 -47.22 3.15
CA LEU A 301 -54.51 -46.33 2.17
C LEU A 301 -55.63 -47.14 1.50
N ASP A 302 -56.79 -46.57 1.16
CA ASP A 302 -57.65 -47.15 0.09
C ASP A 302 -58.81 -46.26 -0.44
N ARG A 303 -59.13 -46.47 -1.73
CA ARG A 303 -60.42 -46.31 -2.49
C ARG A 303 -61.30 -45.04 -2.49
N GLY A 304 -61.78 -44.71 -3.69
CA GLY A 304 -63.15 -44.22 -4.00
C GLY A 304 -63.88 -45.26 -4.89
N PRO A 305 -64.86 -44.93 -5.77
CA PRO A 305 -65.50 -43.62 -6.07
C PRO A 305 -67.06 -43.64 -6.10
N GLU A 306 -67.71 -42.46 -6.16
CA GLU A 306 -69.08 -42.17 -6.69
C GLU A 306 -69.38 -40.65 -6.49
N GLY A 307 -70.21 -39.94 -7.29
CA GLY A 307 -70.80 -40.32 -8.58
C GLY A 307 -72.03 -39.52 -9.08
N GLU A 308 -72.02 -38.19 -9.23
CA GLU A 308 -73.17 -37.47 -9.86
C GLU A 308 -72.83 -36.15 -10.62
N ARG A 309 -73.74 -35.70 -11.51
CA ARG A 309 -73.67 -34.56 -12.49
C ARG A 309 -75.13 -34.14 -12.86
N PRO A 310 -75.46 -32.90 -13.33
CA PRO A 310 -74.80 -32.18 -14.44
C PRO A 310 -74.79 -30.62 -14.40
N SER A 311 -74.28 -30.01 -15.49
CA SER A 311 -74.41 -28.58 -15.91
C SER A 311 -75.84 -28.27 -16.44
N PRO A 312 -76.24 -27.07 -17.00
CA PRO A 312 -75.45 -25.98 -17.64
C PRO A 312 -75.98 -24.51 -17.41
N ILE A 313 -75.65 -23.56 -18.32
CA ILE A 313 -76.42 -22.37 -18.81
C ILE A 313 -75.82 -20.94 -18.60
N ASP A 314 -75.83 -20.18 -19.71
CA ASP A 314 -75.62 -18.72 -19.96
C ASP A 314 -76.97 -18.07 -20.35
N PRO A 315 -77.16 -16.73 -20.48
CA PRO A 315 -76.50 -15.56 -19.88
C PRO A 315 -77.53 -14.46 -19.42
N GLU A 316 -77.07 -13.20 -19.26
CA GLU A 316 -77.84 -11.93 -19.42
C GLU A 316 -78.91 -11.44 -18.40
N HIS A 317 -79.09 -10.10 -18.40
CA HIS A 317 -80.20 -9.19 -17.97
C HIS A 317 -81.27 -9.65 -16.93
N GLY A 318 -81.80 -8.82 -16.00
CA GLY A 318 -81.52 -7.41 -15.61
C GLY A 318 -82.78 -6.64 -15.13
N ALA A 319 -82.77 -6.05 -13.91
CA ALA A 319 -83.78 -5.14 -13.30
C ALA A 319 -85.22 -5.71 -13.14
N GLU A 320 -86.11 -5.45 -12.16
CA GLU A 320 -86.56 -4.28 -11.36
C GLU A 320 -87.52 -4.82 -10.24
N SER A 321 -88.03 -4.13 -9.20
CA SER A 321 -87.76 -2.83 -8.54
C SER A 321 -88.63 -2.64 -7.25
N GLU A 322 -88.81 -1.38 -6.81
CA GLU A 322 -89.74 -0.79 -5.81
C GLU A 322 -89.49 -1.01 -4.29
N SER A 323 -89.59 0.01 -3.40
CA SER A 323 -89.64 1.49 -3.50
C SER A 323 -89.31 2.06 -2.07
N ALA A 324 -89.02 3.33 -1.77
CA ALA A 324 -88.93 4.63 -2.48
C ALA A 324 -87.91 5.55 -1.74
N GLY A 325 -87.33 6.62 -2.30
CA GLY A 325 -87.33 7.14 -3.68
C GLY A 325 -87.01 8.65 -3.78
N ARG A 326 -86.64 9.13 -4.99
CA ARG A 326 -86.59 10.56 -5.46
C ARG A 326 -85.45 11.47 -4.91
N LEU A 327 -84.89 12.46 -5.63
CA LEU A 327 -85.17 13.04 -6.98
C LEU A 327 -83.90 13.75 -7.60
N ASP A 328 -83.64 13.51 -8.89
CA ASP A 328 -83.18 14.40 -10.00
C ASP A 328 -81.92 15.31 -9.95
N GLN A 329 -81.71 16.03 -11.08
CA GLN A 329 -80.44 16.57 -11.63
C GLN A 329 -80.47 18.11 -11.91
N VAL A 330 -79.42 18.59 -12.61
CA VAL A 330 -79.30 19.79 -13.48
C VAL A 330 -78.83 21.13 -12.85
N ASP A 331 -77.90 21.78 -13.57
CA ASP A 331 -77.49 23.21 -13.54
C ASP A 331 -78.69 24.20 -13.75
N PRO A 332 -78.56 25.56 -13.69
CA PRO A 332 -77.35 26.40 -13.74
C PRO A 332 -77.34 27.73 -12.90
N VAL A 333 -76.22 28.48 -13.00
CA VAL A 333 -76.11 29.96 -13.25
C VAL A 333 -76.99 31.01 -12.51
N ARG A 334 -76.30 31.95 -11.84
CA ARG A 334 -76.54 33.42 -11.65
C ARG A 334 -77.38 34.01 -10.48
N THR A 335 -76.78 35.06 -9.85
CA THR A 335 -77.28 36.42 -9.44
C THR A 335 -78.75 36.59 -8.97
N GLU A 336 -79.12 37.40 -7.97
CA GLU A 336 -78.45 38.51 -7.24
C GLU A 336 -79.25 38.80 -5.91
N LEU A 337 -79.17 39.87 -5.09
CA LEU A 337 -78.56 41.23 -5.13
C LEU A 337 -78.40 41.79 -3.68
N ASN A 338 -77.87 43.02 -3.58
CA ASN A 338 -78.01 44.03 -2.51
C ASN A 338 -77.24 43.89 -1.17
N GLY A 339 -76.34 44.82 -0.80
CA GLY A 339 -75.71 45.88 -1.61
C GLY A 339 -75.14 47.08 -0.84
N HIS A 340 -74.71 48.10 -1.61
CA HIS A 340 -74.26 49.46 -1.21
C HIS A 340 -72.94 49.54 -0.42
N SER A 341 -71.98 50.47 -0.62
CA SER A 341 -71.61 51.45 -1.70
C SER A 341 -70.33 52.21 -1.23
N GLY A 342 -69.41 52.77 -2.02
CA GLY A 342 -69.22 52.88 -3.49
C GLY A 342 -68.36 54.13 -3.84
N ALA A 343 -67.64 54.14 -4.98
CA ALA A 343 -66.77 55.24 -5.51
C ALA A 343 -65.44 55.48 -4.71
N ASP A 344 -64.32 56.03 -5.21
CA ASP A 344 -63.82 56.45 -6.56
C ASP A 344 -62.26 56.72 -6.46
N GLN A 345 -61.42 57.11 -7.45
CA GLN A 345 -61.54 57.48 -8.88
C GLN A 345 -60.31 56.99 -9.71
N THR A 346 -59.43 57.87 -10.23
CA THR A 346 -58.28 57.59 -11.16
C THR A 346 -57.08 58.53 -10.95
N ASP A 347 -55.84 58.06 -11.21
CA ASP A 347 -54.73 58.74 -11.97
C ASP A 347 -53.47 57.82 -12.03
N LEU A 348 -52.66 57.76 -13.10
CA LEU A 348 -51.60 58.67 -13.57
C LEU A 348 -50.50 58.98 -12.52
N GLY A 349 -49.19 58.91 -12.79
CA GLY A 349 -48.43 58.46 -13.97
C GLY A 349 -46.92 58.83 -13.88
N ASP A 350 -46.07 58.23 -14.73
CA ASP A 350 -44.63 58.55 -14.99
C ASP A 350 -43.59 58.40 -13.83
N ARG A 351 -42.46 57.67 -14.04
CA ARG A 351 -41.09 58.08 -14.51
C ARG A 351 -40.27 58.94 -13.53
N GLY A 352 -38.97 58.70 -13.33
CA GLY A 352 -38.14 57.62 -13.86
C GLY A 352 -36.63 57.72 -13.53
N ASN A 353 -35.89 56.75 -14.08
CA ASN A 353 -34.45 56.61 -14.38
C ASN A 353 -33.50 57.84 -14.27
N TRP A 354 -32.18 57.60 -14.08
CA TRP A 354 -31.05 58.03 -14.96
C TRP A 354 -29.67 57.96 -14.26
N ASP A 355 -28.79 57.12 -14.83
CA ASP A 355 -27.31 57.09 -14.97
C ASP A 355 -26.31 57.51 -13.84
N ASP A 356 -25.33 56.62 -13.60
CA ASP A 356 -23.90 56.67 -14.05
C ASP A 356 -23.33 58.01 -14.64
N PRO A 357 -22.00 58.24 -14.80
CA PRO A 357 -20.79 57.58 -14.25
C PRO A 357 -19.87 58.57 -13.48
N ARG A 358 -18.59 58.20 -13.31
CA ARG A 358 -17.39 59.05 -13.08
C ARG A 358 -17.11 59.44 -11.61
N SER A 359 -15.86 59.57 -11.17
CA SER A 359 -14.57 59.14 -11.77
C SER A 359 -13.41 59.20 -10.77
N ALA A 360 -12.65 58.10 -10.68
CA ALA A 360 -11.18 58.03 -10.75
C ALA A 360 -10.28 58.87 -9.79
N VAL A 361 -8.97 58.68 -9.98
CA VAL A 361 -7.83 59.46 -9.45
C VAL A 361 -7.50 59.27 -7.95
N ASP A 362 -6.51 58.38 -7.76
CA ASP A 362 -5.34 58.47 -6.87
C ASP A 362 -5.48 58.71 -5.34
N GLY A 363 -4.66 58.00 -4.57
CA GLY A 363 -4.64 58.12 -3.10
C GLY A 363 -3.59 57.27 -2.37
N ASN A 364 -2.32 57.31 -2.79
CA ASN A 364 -1.23 56.76 -1.97
C ASN A 364 -1.18 57.47 -0.60
N GLY A 365 -1.21 56.72 0.51
CA GLY A 365 -1.24 57.32 1.85
C GLY A 365 -1.04 56.33 2.99
N ALA A 366 0.20 55.87 3.20
CA ALA A 366 0.58 55.10 4.38
C ALA A 366 0.93 56.01 5.58
N ALA A 367 0.99 55.40 6.77
CA ALA A 367 1.46 55.94 8.05
C ALA A 367 0.51 56.82 8.90
N ALA A 368 -0.01 56.15 9.93
CA ALA A 368 -0.22 56.55 11.33
C ALA A 368 0.86 57.49 11.96
N PRO A 369 0.82 57.88 13.26
CA PRO A 369 -0.12 57.53 14.36
C PRO A 369 -0.56 58.73 15.26
N ALA A 370 -1.01 58.44 16.51
CA ALA A 370 -1.19 59.36 17.66
C ALA A 370 -2.39 60.34 17.65
N SER A 371 -2.99 60.76 18.79
CA SER A 371 -2.97 60.28 20.19
C SER A 371 -4.17 60.84 21.02
N ASP A 372 -4.20 60.50 22.32
CA ASP A 372 -4.77 61.26 23.46
C ASP A 372 -6.29 61.38 23.71
N SER A 373 -6.73 60.57 24.69
CA SER A 373 -7.35 60.98 25.98
C SER A 373 -8.51 62.00 26.08
N LEU A 374 -9.52 61.64 26.91
CA LEU A 374 -10.19 62.44 27.97
C LEU A 374 -11.56 61.78 28.28
N SER A 375 -11.77 61.03 29.37
CA SER A 375 -12.01 61.43 30.78
C SER A 375 -13.47 61.79 31.12
N ARG A 376 -13.90 61.44 32.36
CA ARG A 376 -15.14 61.87 33.09
C ARG A 376 -16.46 61.15 32.70
N SER A 377 -17.41 60.87 33.61
CA SER A 377 -17.42 60.98 35.10
C SER A 377 -18.69 60.42 35.79
N ARG A 378 -18.54 59.91 37.04
CA ARG A 378 -19.54 59.86 38.17
C ARG A 378 -20.80 58.98 37.94
N LEU A 379 -21.59 58.52 38.93
CA LEU A 379 -21.56 58.29 40.42
C LEU A 379 -22.70 57.22 40.68
N ASP A 380 -22.84 56.43 41.76
CA ASP A 380 -22.90 56.69 43.21
C ASP A 380 -22.94 55.36 44.05
N GLN A 381 -22.32 55.35 45.26
CA GLN A 381 -22.82 54.88 46.61
C GLN A 381 -23.35 53.43 46.89
N LEU A 382 -23.22 52.76 48.07
CA LEU A 382 -22.72 52.99 49.48
C LEU A 382 -22.05 51.67 50.03
N PHE A 383 -20.91 51.61 50.79
CA PHE A 383 -20.55 51.92 52.23
C PHE A 383 -20.89 50.85 53.31
N ASP A 384 -20.11 50.58 54.38
CA ASP A 384 -18.75 50.99 54.92
C ASP A 384 -17.95 49.71 55.40
N SER A 385 -16.91 49.56 56.26
CA SER A 385 -16.15 50.27 57.35
C SER A 385 -14.78 49.55 57.58
N SER A 386 -13.67 50.02 58.21
CA SER A 386 -13.28 51.04 59.24
C SER A 386 -13.24 50.49 60.71
N PRO A 387 -12.27 50.83 61.64
CA PRO A 387 -10.93 51.48 61.55
C PRO A 387 -9.79 51.00 62.56
N THR A 388 -8.64 51.72 62.66
CA THR A 388 -7.54 51.74 63.74
C THR A 388 -6.46 50.61 63.79
N ALA A 389 -5.22 50.72 64.35
CA ALA A 389 -4.25 51.83 64.69
C ALA A 389 -2.81 51.25 65.05
N ALA A 390 -1.82 52.08 65.46
CA ALA A 390 -0.39 51.75 65.80
C ALA A 390 -0.07 51.88 67.34
N PRO A 391 1.16 51.69 67.95
CA PRO A 391 2.56 51.92 67.48
C PRO A 391 3.76 51.04 68.07
N SER A 392 5.02 51.53 67.90
CA SER A 392 6.31 51.37 68.68
C SER A 392 7.33 50.18 68.53
N GLU A 393 8.46 50.45 67.82
CA GLU A 393 9.92 50.46 68.19
C GLU A 393 10.65 49.43 69.12
N PRO A 394 12.03 49.31 69.15
CA PRO A 394 13.12 49.71 68.19
C PRO A 394 14.39 48.77 68.07
N SER A 395 15.41 49.26 67.30
CA SER A 395 16.89 48.94 67.25
C SER A 395 17.41 47.82 66.31
N GLY A 396 18.49 47.99 65.51
CA GLY A 396 19.31 49.17 65.07
C GLY A 396 20.19 48.80 63.83
N ASP A 397 20.32 49.63 62.76
CA ASP A 397 21.24 50.80 62.56
C ASP A 397 22.69 50.36 62.17
N TRP A 398 23.36 50.74 61.06
CA TRP A 398 23.79 52.09 60.56
C TRP A 398 24.09 52.19 59.03
N GLY A 399 23.73 53.34 58.40
CA GLY A 399 24.50 54.04 57.32
C GLY A 399 24.59 53.48 55.87
N ALA A 400 25.30 54.10 54.90
CA ALA A 400 25.63 55.53 54.66
C ALA A 400 26.37 55.86 53.30
N ARG A 401 25.77 56.72 52.43
CA ARG A 401 26.39 57.66 51.41
C ARG A 401 27.15 57.08 50.18
N SER A 402 27.40 57.75 49.02
CA SER A 402 26.80 58.85 48.16
C SER A 402 27.76 59.16 46.96
N GLY A 403 27.47 59.69 45.75
CA GLY A 403 26.26 60.15 45.02
C GLY A 403 26.59 61.12 43.82
N ILE A 404 25.61 61.49 42.96
CA ILE A 404 25.61 62.58 41.90
C ILE A 404 26.12 62.25 40.45
N ARG A 405 25.71 63.09 39.47
CA ARG A 405 25.71 63.05 37.96
C ARG A 405 27.00 63.63 37.28
N PRO A 406 27.10 63.85 35.92
CA PRO A 406 26.82 63.03 34.70
C PRO A 406 27.92 63.10 33.57
N ASP A 407 27.65 62.43 32.43
CA ASP A 407 27.90 62.85 31.01
C ASP A 407 29.16 62.41 30.19
N VAL A 408 28.97 62.38 28.84
CA VAL A 408 29.96 62.42 27.71
C VAL A 408 30.74 61.15 27.22
N ARG A 409 30.92 61.04 25.88
CA ARG A 409 31.73 60.06 25.05
C ARG A 409 33.18 60.59 24.81
N PRO A 410 34.17 59.92 24.13
CA PRO A 410 34.17 58.69 23.31
C PRO A 410 35.32 57.72 23.77
N GLY A 411 36.11 56.96 22.97
CA GLY A 411 36.18 56.73 21.50
C GLY A 411 37.37 55.90 20.98
N ILE A 412 37.09 55.01 20.00
CA ILE A 412 37.87 54.67 18.77
C ILE A 412 39.40 54.89 18.76
N SER A 413 40.19 53.80 18.64
CA SER A 413 41.36 53.63 17.74
C SER A 413 42.05 52.27 18.00
N ASP A 414 42.86 51.65 17.13
CA ASP A 414 42.93 51.52 15.66
C ASP A 414 43.97 50.41 15.33
N ARG A 415 44.11 50.01 14.05
CA ARG A 415 45.07 49.04 13.45
C ARG A 415 44.67 47.57 13.60
N ARG A 416 44.50 46.76 12.54
CA ARG A 416 45.24 46.51 11.26
C ARG A 416 46.46 45.60 11.41
N SER A 417 46.53 44.62 10.51
CA SER A 417 47.70 43.81 10.07
C SER A 417 48.44 42.99 11.13
N GLY A 418 48.95 41.80 10.81
CA GLY A 418 48.85 41.08 9.53
C GLY A 418 49.81 39.89 9.46
N ASP A 419 49.66 39.13 8.38
CA ASP A 419 50.62 38.22 7.72
C ASP A 419 51.58 37.32 8.53
N ARG A 420 51.47 36.03 8.17
CA ARG A 420 52.40 34.95 8.45
C ARG A 420 53.85 35.27 8.06
N VAL A 421 54.77 35.19 9.02
CA VAL A 421 56.17 34.70 8.88
C VAL A 421 56.53 34.12 10.26
N GLY A 422 57.25 33.00 10.43
CA GLY A 422 57.93 32.09 9.51
C GLY A 422 58.49 30.87 10.30
N PRO A 423 59.34 30.03 9.70
CA PRO A 423 59.61 28.67 10.20
C PRO A 423 60.98 28.47 10.89
N SER A 424 61.08 27.39 11.66
CA SER A 424 62.29 26.55 11.76
C SER A 424 61.92 25.17 12.34
N ASP A 425 62.53 24.12 11.80
CA ASP A 425 62.27 22.70 12.07
C ASP A 425 62.78 22.22 13.45
N GLN A 426 62.30 21.07 13.93
CA GLN A 426 63.17 19.92 14.29
C GLN A 426 62.39 18.64 14.70
N ASP A 427 62.54 17.63 13.83
CA ASP A 427 62.98 16.25 14.11
C ASP A 427 62.21 15.22 14.98
N LEU A 428 62.42 13.97 14.53
CA LEU A 428 62.21 12.64 15.12
C LEU A 428 60.80 12.04 15.16
N ASN A 429 60.69 10.88 14.51
CA ASN A 429 59.53 9.99 14.47
C ASN A 429 60.01 8.57 14.88
N HIS A 430 59.33 7.91 15.82
CA HIS A 430 59.76 6.62 16.37
C HIS A 430 58.57 5.80 16.89
N GLY A 431 58.66 4.49 16.67
CA GLY A 431 58.01 3.44 17.45
C GLY A 431 58.75 2.11 17.18
N PRO A 432 58.23 0.96 17.65
CA PRO A 432 57.40 0.77 18.84
C PRO A 432 57.94 -0.35 19.77
N SER A 433 57.59 -0.37 21.06
CA SER A 433 57.70 -1.58 21.89
C SER A 433 56.91 -1.54 23.21
N ASP A 434 56.42 -2.73 23.60
CA ASP A 434 55.83 -3.09 24.90
C ASP A 434 56.92 -3.22 25.98
N PRO A 435 56.63 -2.96 27.27
CA PRO A 435 56.64 -4.09 28.20
C PRO A 435 55.62 -4.06 29.36
N LYS A 436 54.89 -5.17 29.49
CA LYS A 436 54.50 -5.90 30.73
C LYS A 436 54.90 -5.30 32.09
N LEU A 437 53.91 -5.10 32.97
CA LEU A 437 53.95 -5.13 34.44
C LEU A 437 52.49 -5.34 34.95
N ASP A 438 52.18 -5.92 36.11
CA ASP A 438 52.70 -7.15 36.75
C ASP A 438 51.59 -7.70 37.65
N ALA A 439 51.22 -8.98 37.51
CA ALA A 439 50.00 -9.54 38.10
C ALA A 439 50.25 -10.16 39.48
N ASN A 440 50.67 -9.33 40.46
CA ASN A 440 50.91 -9.80 41.84
C ASN A 440 50.82 -8.70 42.92
N ARG A 441 49.68 -7.97 42.99
CA ARG A 441 49.27 -7.17 44.17
C ARG A 441 47.85 -6.60 44.04
N LEU A 442 46.85 -7.36 44.47
CA LEU A 442 45.55 -6.90 45.01
C LEU A 442 44.71 -8.12 45.42
N ASP A 443 45.22 -8.87 46.39
CA ASP A 443 44.45 -9.89 47.12
C ASP A 443 44.24 -9.40 48.57
N HIS A 444 43.14 -9.83 49.17
CA HIS A 444 42.62 -9.50 50.51
C HIS A 444 42.12 -8.04 50.64
N GLY A 445 40.79 -7.88 50.66
CA GLY A 445 40.10 -6.62 50.97
C GLY A 445 38.58 -6.70 50.82
N LEU A 446 38.10 -6.81 49.57
CA LEU A 446 36.70 -6.61 49.19
C LEU A 446 35.65 -7.53 49.87
N GLY A 447 36.05 -8.66 50.45
CA GLY A 447 35.14 -9.58 51.14
C GLY A 447 34.76 -9.18 52.57
N GLN A 448 35.51 -8.28 53.22
CA GLN A 448 35.23 -7.89 54.62
C GLN A 448 34.37 -6.63 54.73
N ASP A 449 34.58 -5.64 53.86
CA ASP A 449 33.81 -4.39 53.88
C ASP A 449 32.30 -4.64 53.65
N LEU A 450 31.96 -5.50 52.67
CA LEU A 450 30.56 -5.81 52.33
C LEU A 450 29.81 -6.51 53.48
N ALA A 451 30.51 -7.32 54.29
CA ALA A 451 29.95 -7.97 55.47
C ALA A 451 29.76 -6.98 56.64
N GLN A 452 30.56 -5.92 56.73
CA GLN A 452 30.45 -4.90 57.78
C GLN A 452 29.29 -3.91 57.57
N ASP A 453 28.92 -3.62 56.32
CA ASP A 453 27.76 -2.78 56.00
C ASP A 453 26.42 -3.52 56.19
N LEU A 454 26.35 -4.79 55.80
CA LEU A 454 25.16 -5.64 56.01
C LEU A 454 24.78 -5.78 57.49
N HIS A 455 25.77 -5.83 58.39
CA HIS A 455 25.55 -6.00 59.83
C HIS A 455 25.08 -4.72 60.55
N GLN A 456 24.92 -3.59 59.85
CA GLN A 456 24.46 -2.32 60.41
C GLN A 456 23.02 -1.95 60.01
N THR A 457 22.36 -2.74 59.16
CA THR A 457 21.08 -2.36 58.52
C THR A 457 19.95 -3.40 58.58
N LEU A 458 20.19 -4.59 59.15
CA LEU A 458 19.21 -5.68 59.23
C LEU A 458 19.03 -6.26 60.64
N ASP A 459 17.87 -6.89 60.87
CA ASP A 459 17.53 -7.57 62.12
C ASP A 459 18.37 -8.86 62.28
N PRO A 460 18.99 -9.12 63.45
CA PRO A 460 19.88 -10.26 63.65
C PRO A 460 19.28 -11.64 63.33
N GLU A 461 17.96 -11.83 63.48
CA GLU A 461 17.33 -13.13 63.15
C GLU A 461 17.15 -13.34 61.64
N LEU A 462 16.97 -12.27 60.85
CA LEU A 462 16.94 -12.36 59.38
C LEU A 462 18.33 -12.57 58.77
N SER A 463 19.37 -12.00 59.40
CA SER A 463 20.73 -11.98 58.83
C SER A 463 21.35 -13.37 58.65
N ASN A 464 20.97 -14.36 59.47
CA ASN A 464 21.52 -15.72 59.36
C ASN A 464 20.80 -16.54 58.28
N SER A 465 19.46 -16.50 58.24
CA SER A 465 18.66 -17.21 57.23
C SER A 465 19.06 -16.82 55.81
N LEU A 466 19.22 -15.51 55.56
CA LEU A 466 19.59 -15.01 54.23
C LEU A 466 21.04 -15.35 53.84
N ALA A 467 21.94 -15.50 54.82
CA ALA A 467 23.34 -15.83 54.58
C ALA A 467 23.54 -17.31 54.20
N GLU A 468 22.75 -18.22 54.80
CA GLU A 468 22.78 -19.64 54.45
C GLU A 468 22.16 -19.87 53.04
N GLU A 469 21.02 -19.24 52.71
CA GLU A 469 20.44 -19.31 51.36
C GLU A 469 21.36 -18.71 50.28
N LEU A 470 22.05 -17.59 50.56
CA LEU A 470 23.01 -17.00 49.63
C LEU A 470 24.27 -17.87 49.45
N ALA A 471 24.68 -18.64 50.46
CA ALA A 471 25.81 -19.56 50.33
C ALA A 471 25.48 -20.72 49.37
N GLU A 472 24.33 -21.39 49.56
CA GLU A 472 23.89 -22.49 48.68
C GLU A 472 23.68 -22.03 47.22
N LEU A 473 23.25 -20.78 47.01
CA LEU A 473 23.09 -20.21 45.66
C LEU A 473 24.42 -19.81 44.98
N LEU A 474 25.50 -19.54 45.72
CA LEU A 474 26.75 -19.02 45.18
C LEU A 474 27.86 -20.06 44.98
N GLU A 475 27.92 -21.14 45.77
CA GLU A 475 28.90 -22.22 45.53
C GLU A 475 28.88 -22.77 44.09
N PRO A 476 27.72 -23.05 43.46
CA PRO A 476 27.64 -23.56 42.09
C PRO A 476 28.08 -22.56 41.01
N ALA A 477 28.22 -21.29 41.35
CA ALA A 477 28.70 -20.23 40.47
C ALA A 477 30.23 -20.02 40.60
N ILE A 478 30.76 -20.10 41.83
CA ILE A 478 32.19 -19.91 42.10
C ILE A 478 33.01 -21.06 41.49
N ASP A 479 32.56 -22.31 41.60
CA ASP A 479 33.36 -23.44 41.10
C ASP A 479 33.41 -23.52 39.56
N ARG A 480 32.50 -22.82 38.86
CA ARG A 480 32.54 -22.63 37.39
C ARG A 480 33.55 -21.57 36.93
N LEU A 481 34.12 -20.79 37.84
CA LEU A 481 35.11 -19.75 37.56
C LEU A 481 36.56 -20.20 37.83
N ARG A 482 36.76 -21.46 38.25
CA ARG A 482 38.10 -22.04 38.46
C ARG A 482 38.76 -22.35 37.11
N PRO A 483 39.93 -21.76 36.76
CA PRO A 483 40.58 -22.01 35.48
C PRO A 483 41.08 -23.46 35.34
N LEU A 484 41.01 -24.00 34.13
CA LEU A 484 41.67 -25.26 33.76
C LEU A 484 43.16 -25.02 33.50
N GLU A 485 44.02 -25.92 33.99
CA GLU A 485 45.47 -25.85 33.79
C GLU A 485 45.85 -26.14 32.31
N PRO A 486 46.76 -25.36 31.69
CA PRO A 486 47.22 -25.62 30.33
C PRO A 486 48.33 -26.69 30.29
N THR A 487 48.20 -27.66 29.40
CA THR A 487 49.25 -28.66 29.11
C THR A 487 50.20 -28.17 28.00
N GLU A 488 51.50 -28.46 28.15
CA GLU A 488 52.54 -27.97 27.23
C GLU A 488 52.60 -28.71 25.89
N PRO A 489 52.81 -28.00 24.76
CA PRO A 489 53.27 -28.59 23.50
C PRO A 489 54.82 -28.65 23.41
N PRO A 490 55.40 -29.65 22.73
CA PRO A 490 56.86 -29.83 22.63
C PRO A 490 57.54 -28.83 21.67
N THR A 491 58.85 -28.66 21.84
CA THR A 491 59.67 -27.59 21.23
C THR A 491 60.71 -28.09 20.21
N THR A 492 61.34 -27.12 19.51
CA THR A 492 62.63 -27.21 18.74
C THR A 492 62.56 -27.70 17.27
N PRO A 493 63.61 -27.45 16.42
CA PRO A 493 64.04 -26.10 16.03
C PRO A 493 64.49 -25.95 14.54
N LEU A 494 64.48 -24.74 13.99
CA LEU A 494 65.30 -24.34 12.82
C LEU A 494 65.66 -22.84 12.84
N GLY A 495 66.76 -22.48 12.17
CA GLY A 495 67.25 -21.12 11.87
C GLY A 495 68.42 -21.22 10.88
N PRO A 496 69.27 -20.19 10.66
CA PRO A 496 69.20 -18.78 11.06
C PRO A 496 69.07 -17.83 9.83
N ILE A 497 69.09 -16.50 10.05
CA ILE A 497 69.07 -15.45 9.00
C ILE A 497 70.35 -14.60 9.06
N VAL A 498 70.79 -14.04 7.92
CA VAL A 498 71.84 -13.00 7.81
C VAL A 498 71.32 -11.84 6.91
N PRO A 499 71.57 -10.53 7.21
CA PRO A 499 70.80 -9.41 6.65
C PRO A 499 71.60 -8.37 5.83
N VAL A 500 70.92 -7.39 5.19
CA VAL A 500 71.44 -6.05 4.79
C VAL A 500 70.30 -4.98 4.76
N VAL A 501 70.48 -3.86 5.50
CA VAL A 501 70.34 -2.39 5.21
C VAL A 501 69.43 -1.95 4.01
N VAL A 502 68.62 -0.85 4.00
CA VAL A 502 68.97 0.61 3.95
C VAL A 502 67.87 1.59 4.47
N ASP A 503 68.34 2.79 4.85
CA ASP A 503 67.86 4.04 5.48
C ASP A 503 66.54 4.77 5.07
N ASP A 504 65.99 5.49 6.08
CA ASP A 504 65.31 6.82 6.17
C ASP A 504 64.60 7.56 5.00
N ALA A 505 63.37 8.03 5.26
CA ALA A 505 62.87 9.42 5.02
C ALA A 505 61.43 9.66 5.56
N ASP A 506 61.09 10.90 5.95
CA ASP A 506 59.75 11.35 6.41
C ASP A 506 59.47 12.82 5.94
N PRO A 507 58.35 13.50 6.29
CA PRO A 507 57.09 13.53 5.53
C PRO A 507 56.81 14.83 4.72
N GLY A 508 55.74 14.80 3.92
CA GLY A 508 55.13 15.98 3.27
C GLY A 508 53.59 15.90 3.21
N PRO A 509 52.85 17.03 3.20
CA PRO A 509 51.44 17.06 3.58
C PRO A 509 50.46 16.63 2.48
N ALA A 510 49.52 15.75 2.84
CA ALA A 510 48.40 15.38 1.98
C ALA A 510 47.31 16.46 1.96
N LEU A 511 46.98 16.97 0.76
CA LEU A 511 45.79 17.79 0.54
C LEU A 511 44.53 16.94 0.67
N TYR A 512 43.60 17.36 1.54
CA TYR A 512 42.26 16.78 1.63
C TYR A 512 41.52 16.94 0.29
N THR A 513 41.54 15.87 -0.50
CA THR A 513 40.78 15.74 -1.74
C THR A 513 39.58 14.84 -1.44
N PRO A 514 38.33 15.29 -1.67
CA PRO A 514 37.17 14.43 -1.47
C PRO A 514 37.28 13.16 -2.34
N LEU A 515 37.03 12.00 -1.74
CA LEU A 515 36.97 10.73 -2.47
C LEU A 515 35.93 10.83 -3.59
N GLN A 516 36.36 10.57 -4.82
CA GLN A 516 35.43 10.42 -5.94
C GLN A 516 34.55 9.18 -5.70
N PRO A 517 33.27 9.21 -6.09
CA PRO A 517 32.46 7.99 -6.13
C PRO A 517 33.10 6.98 -7.09
N PRO A 518 32.97 5.66 -6.83
CA PRO A 518 33.62 4.65 -7.65
C PRO A 518 33.17 4.73 -9.11
N THR A 519 34.13 4.80 -10.03
CA THR A 519 33.86 4.78 -11.47
C THR A 519 33.16 3.47 -11.85
N PRO A 520 32.07 3.51 -12.64
CA PRO A 520 31.38 2.29 -13.03
C PRO A 520 32.29 1.41 -13.88
N ILE A 521 32.37 0.13 -13.53
CA ILE A 521 33.06 -0.87 -14.35
C ILE A 521 32.26 -1.03 -15.65
N VAL A 522 32.78 -0.47 -16.74
CA VAL A 522 32.21 -0.64 -18.08
C VAL A 522 32.42 -2.09 -18.50
N SER A 523 31.41 -2.93 -18.30
CA SER A 523 31.36 -4.25 -18.90
C SER A 523 31.36 -4.09 -20.41
N ARG A 524 32.24 -4.82 -21.11
CA ARG A 524 32.20 -4.89 -22.57
C ARG A 524 30.94 -5.62 -22.97
N SER A 525 29.96 -4.89 -23.50
CA SER A 525 28.71 -5.44 -24.03
C SER A 525 29.01 -6.45 -25.14
N ALA A 526 28.74 -7.73 -24.87
CA ALA A 526 28.67 -8.72 -25.93
C ALA A 526 27.47 -8.40 -26.86
N PRO A 527 27.59 -8.56 -28.18
CA PRO A 527 26.48 -8.33 -29.09
C PRO A 527 25.38 -9.37 -28.84
N LEU A 528 24.16 -8.90 -28.61
CA LEU A 528 22.97 -9.75 -28.50
C LEU A 528 22.51 -10.22 -29.90
N PRO A 529 21.90 -11.41 -30.02
CA PRO A 529 21.60 -12.01 -31.31
C PRO A 529 20.45 -11.30 -32.05
N VAL A 530 20.76 -10.71 -33.21
CA VAL A 530 19.75 -10.15 -34.12
C VAL A 530 19.20 -11.26 -35.02
N SER A 531 17.92 -11.61 -34.84
CA SER A 531 17.26 -12.68 -35.61
C SER A 531 16.80 -12.21 -37.00
N HIS A 532 17.72 -12.11 -37.95
CA HIS A 532 17.38 -11.81 -39.34
C HIS A 532 16.61 -12.97 -40.01
N ARG A 533 15.33 -12.78 -40.33
CA ARG A 533 14.60 -13.60 -41.32
C ARG A 533 14.72 -12.94 -42.69
N SER A 534 15.71 -13.34 -43.48
CA SER A 534 15.85 -12.91 -44.86
C SER A 534 15.02 -13.80 -45.81
N GLN A 535 13.90 -13.28 -46.31
CA GLN A 535 13.33 -13.71 -47.59
C GLN A 535 13.74 -12.67 -48.64
N ALA A 536 14.29 -13.12 -49.76
CA ALA A 536 14.70 -12.24 -50.84
C ALA A 536 13.49 -11.91 -51.72
N LEU A 537 13.09 -10.65 -51.75
CA LEU A 537 12.15 -10.09 -52.72
C LEU A 537 12.94 -9.17 -53.66
N ASP A 538 12.86 -9.44 -54.96
CA ASP A 538 13.53 -8.67 -56.00
C ASP A 538 12.69 -7.43 -56.34
N LEU A 539 13.28 -6.24 -56.26
CA LEU A 539 12.58 -4.96 -56.40
C LEU A 539 13.32 -4.06 -57.40
N SER A 540 12.86 -4.09 -58.65
CA SER A 540 13.36 -3.23 -59.73
C SER A 540 13.09 -1.75 -59.41
N SER A 541 14.17 -0.98 -59.29
CA SER A 541 14.13 0.39 -58.79
C SER A 541 14.16 1.43 -59.93
N ALA A 542 13.02 2.03 -60.24
CA ALA A 542 12.90 3.20 -61.11
C ALA A 542 11.69 4.07 -60.71
N GLU A 543 11.72 5.36 -61.09
CA GLU A 543 10.59 6.31 -60.99
C GLU A 543 10.04 6.69 -59.58
N LEU A 544 10.92 7.10 -58.65
CA LEU A 544 10.49 7.78 -57.39
C LEU A 544 11.17 9.14 -57.10
N LEU A 545 11.99 9.66 -58.03
CA LEU A 545 12.63 10.97 -57.91
C LEU A 545 11.78 12.08 -58.56
N GLY A 546 10.76 12.60 -57.86
CA GLY A 546 9.93 13.66 -58.45
C GLY A 546 8.78 14.27 -57.64
N ARG A 547 8.68 14.09 -56.32
CA ARG A 547 7.61 14.70 -55.49
C ARG A 547 8.14 15.35 -54.20
N SER A 548 7.27 16.19 -53.61
CA SER A 548 7.53 17.11 -52.48
C SER A 548 7.98 16.40 -51.18
N PRO A 549 8.46 17.13 -50.15
CA PRO A 549 9.46 16.63 -49.21
C PRO A 549 9.03 15.37 -48.43
N LEU A 550 10.05 14.56 -48.15
CA LEU A 550 10.04 13.31 -47.39
C LEU A 550 9.41 13.49 -46.00
N SER A 551 8.07 13.38 -45.91
CA SER A 551 7.35 13.67 -44.67
C SER A 551 7.33 12.47 -43.72
N PHE A 552 7.87 12.62 -42.52
CA PHE A 552 7.52 11.77 -41.38
C PHE A 552 6.25 12.30 -40.70
N ARG A 553 5.40 11.43 -40.12
CA ARG A 553 4.11 11.82 -39.51
C ARG A 553 3.80 11.06 -38.22
N ILE A 554 3.14 11.71 -37.26
CA ILE A 554 2.46 11.00 -36.16
C ILE A 554 1.04 10.68 -36.61
N LEU A 555 0.64 9.42 -36.48
CA LEU A 555 -0.69 8.93 -36.84
C LEU A 555 -1.56 8.70 -35.59
N GLU A 556 -2.87 8.59 -35.83
CA GLU A 556 -3.85 8.19 -34.82
C GLU A 556 -3.55 6.81 -34.22
N SER A 557 -4.08 6.58 -33.01
CA SER A 557 -3.83 5.36 -32.25
C SER A 557 -4.69 4.19 -32.76
N GLN A 558 -4.04 3.13 -33.26
CA GLN A 558 -4.71 1.96 -33.83
C GLN A 558 -5.29 1.04 -32.74
N SER A 559 -6.49 0.49 -32.96
CA SER A 559 -7.08 -0.49 -32.05
C SER A 559 -6.47 -1.88 -32.28
N GLY A 560 -6.17 -2.61 -31.20
CA GLY A 560 -5.58 -3.96 -31.23
C GLY A 560 -5.42 -4.53 -29.82
N PRO A 561 -4.95 -5.78 -29.68
CA PRO A 561 -4.79 -6.45 -28.37
C PRO A 561 -3.79 -5.71 -27.49
N VAL A 562 -4.11 -5.53 -26.21
CA VAL A 562 -3.32 -4.65 -25.33
C VAL A 562 -2.11 -5.39 -24.76
N ARG A 563 -0.90 -4.93 -25.11
CA ARG A 563 0.38 -5.34 -24.49
C ARG A 563 1.23 -4.20 -23.92
N THR A 564 0.95 -2.93 -24.22
CA THR A 564 1.72 -1.80 -23.64
C THR A 564 1.67 -1.78 -22.11
N GLN A 565 2.70 -1.20 -21.50
CA GLN A 565 2.68 -0.77 -20.11
C GLN A 565 2.22 0.68 -19.97
N ILE A 566 1.65 1.02 -18.81
CA ILE A 566 1.17 2.37 -18.47
C ILE A 566 2.17 3.00 -17.50
N ALA A 567 2.65 4.22 -17.82
CA ALA A 567 3.50 4.98 -16.92
C ALA A 567 2.73 5.42 -15.65
N PRO A 568 3.37 5.46 -14.47
CA PRO A 568 2.75 5.96 -13.25
C PRO A 568 2.48 7.47 -13.32
N ASP A 569 1.50 7.94 -12.55
CA ASP A 569 1.25 9.37 -12.40
C ASP A 569 2.47 10.09 -11.81
N THR A 570 2.94 11.14 -12.48
CA THR A 570 4.24 11.77 -12.21
C THR A 570 4.07 13.21 -11.71
N ALA A 571 4.86 13.60 -10.70
CA ALA A 571 4.88 14.93 -10.14
C ALA A 571 5.21 16.03 -11.18
N THR A 572 4.76 17.26 -10.91
CA THR A 572 4.86 18.41 -11.83
C THR A 572 6.34 18.73 -12.12
N CYS A 573 6.76 18.65 -13.39
CA CYS A 573 8.16 18.85 -13.74
C CYS A 573 8.59 20.32 -13.66
N ALA A 574 9.90 20.56 -13.45
CA ALA A 574 10.47 21.90 -13.30
C ALA A 574 10.17 22.88 -14.46
N ALA A 575 9.87 22.37 -15.67
CA ALA A 575 9.41 23.22 -16.78
C ALA A 575 7.97 23.70 -16.56
N CYS A 576 7.04 22.82 -16.19
CA CYS A 576 5.66 23.20 -15.88
C CYS A 576 5.56 24.02 -14.59
N LEU A 577 6.52 23.90 -13.66
CA LEU A 577 6.61 24.78 -12.48
C LEU A 577 7.07 26.19 -12.82
N ARG A 578 7.90 26.40 -13.85
CA ARG A 578 8.13 27.74 -14.40
C ARG A 578 6.86 28.27 -15.05
N ASP A 579 6.24 27.47 -15.92
CA ASP A 579 5.00 27.84 -16.62
C ASP A 579 3.85 28.24 -15.66
N LEU A 580 3.87 27.72 -14.42
CA LEU A 580 2.89 27.98 -13.35
C LEU A 580 3.11 29.32 -12.61
N HIS A 581 4.35 29.81 -12.56
CA HIS A 581 4.77 30.97 -11.76
C HIS A 581 5.28 32.16 -12.60
N ASP A 582 5.43 31.97 -13.90
CA ASP A 582 5.79 32.99 -14.89
C ASP A 582 4.55 33.80 -15.32
N PRO A 583 4.44 35.11 -15.02
CA PRO A 583 3.27 35.92 -15.38
C PRO A 583 3.04 36.07 -16.90
N ASP A 584 4.08 35.91 -17.72
CA ASP A 584 3.98 35.99 -19.19
C ASP A 584 3.53 34.64 -19.80
N SER A 585 3.45 33.58 -18.99
CA SER A 585 2.94 32.27 -19.39
C SER A 585 1.41 32.23 -19.40
N ARG A 586 0.81 31.75 -20.49
CA ARG A 586 -0.62 31.39 -20.59
C ARG A 586 -1.08 30.27 -19.62
N TYR A 587 -0.17 29.72 -18.81
CA TYR A 587 -0.45 28.76 -17.75
C TYR A 587 -0.18 29.32 -16.34
N TYR A 588 0.08 30.63 -16.22
CA TYR A 588 0.25 31.31 -14.94
C TYR A 588 -0.93 30.98 -14.01
N HIS A 589 -0.59 30.50 -12.81
CA HIS A 589 -1.54 30.04 -11.80
C HIS A 589 -2.59 29.00 -12.27
N TYR A 590 -2.34 28.28 -13.37
CA TYR A 590 -3.28 27.27 -13.89
C TYR A 590 -3.10 25.90 -13.19
N PRO A 591 -4.09 25.43 -12.38
CA PRO A 591 -3.93 24.29 -11.48
C PRO A 591 -3.77 22.90 -12.14
N PHE A 592 -3.87 22.80 -13.47
CA PHE A 592 -3.75 21.54 -14.22
C PHE A 592 -2.63 21.56 -15.28
N VAL A 593 -1.73 22.55 -15.28
CA VAL A 593 -0.61 22.61 -16.24
C VAL A 593 0.22 21.33 -16.22
N ASN A 594 0.50 20.79 -17.41
CA ASN A 594 1.28 19.57 -17.60
C ASN A 594 1.94 19.55 -18.99
N CYS A 595 2.73 18.51 -19.24
CA CYS A 595 3.40 18.20 -20.50
C CYS A 595 3.61 16.69 -20.64
N THR A 596 4.26 16.23 -21.72
CA THR A 596 4.59 14.81 -21.95
C THR A 596 5.37 14.16 -20.80
N HIS A 597 6.15 14.95 -20.06
CA HIS A 597 7.04 14.49 -18.98
C HIS A 597 6.43 14.54 -17.56
N CYS A 598 5.18 14.98 -17.36
CA CYS A 598 4.58 15.03 -16.01
C CYS A 598 3.04 14.99 -16.00
N GLY A 599 2.47 14.95 -14.80
CA GLY A 599 1.02 14.98 -14.56
C GLY A 599 0.39 13.59 -14.54
N PRO A 600 -0.95 13.52 -14.63
CA PRO A 600 -1.69 12.27 -14.45
C PRO A 600 -1.52 11.33 -15.65
N ARG A 601 -1.54 10.02 -15.37
CA ARG A 601 -1.45 8.92 -16.33
C ARG A 601 -2.49 7.85 -16.00
N LEU A 602 -2.24 6.98 -15.01
CA LEU A 602 -3.21 5.95 -14.58
C LEU A 602 -4.50 6.59 -14.03
N THR A 603 -4.42 7.66 -13.25
CA THR A 603 -5.61 8.31 -12.65
C THR A 603 -6.62 8.87 -13.66
N VAL A 604 -6.21 9.06 -14.93
CA VAL A 604 -7.06 9.65 -15.99
C VAL A 604 -7.30 8.76 -17.20
N ILE A 605 -6.66 7.59 -17.30
CA ILE A 605 -6.88 6.67 -18.44
C ILE A 605 -8.17 5.85 -18.24
N ARG A 606 -8.94 5.66 -19.32
CA ARG A 606 -10.12 4.78 -19.36
C ARG A 606 -9.80 3.45 -20.05
N SER A 607 -9.03 3.49 -21.14
CA SER A 607 -8.58 2.32 -21.88
C SER A 607 -7.34 2.65 -22.72
N LEU A 608 -6.60 1.63 -23.15
CA LEU A 608 -5.49 1.75 -24.09
C LEU A 608 -5.99 1.67 -25.57
N PRO A 609 -5.22 2.15 -26.56
CA PRO A 609 -3.95 2.87 -26.45
C PRO A 609 -4.13 4.27 -25.84
N TYR A 610 -3.06 4.85 -25.29
CA TYR A 610 -3.12 6.12 -24.57
C TYR A 610 -3.27 7.30 -25.54
N ASP A 611 -4.50 7.78 -25.67
CA ASP A 611 -4.91 8.90 -26.51
C ASP A 611 -6.03 9.70 -25.82
N ARG A 612 -6.16 11.00 -26.09
CA ARG A 612 -6.99 11.94 -25.30
C ARG A 612 -8.44 11.47 -25.17
N VAL A 613 -8.99 10.95 -26.26
CA VAL A 613 -10.38 10.43 -26.33
C VAL A 613 -10.62 9.23 -25.41
N ARG A 614 -9.58 8.48 -25.02
CA ARG A 614 -9.63 7.36 -24.06
C ARG A 614 -9.21 7.79 -22.64
N THR A 615 -9.34 9.06 -22.29
CA THR A 615 -9.05 9.61 -20.95
C THR A 615 -10.19 10.46 -20.38
N SER A 616 -10.08 10.87 -19.11
CA SER A 616 -10.96 11.88 -18.49
C SER A 616 -10.93 13.25 -19.18
N MET A 617 -10.01 13.48 -20.12
CA MET A 617 -9.83 14.76 -20.81
C MET A 617 -10.63 14.87 -22.11
N VAL A 618 -11.38 13.82 -22.49
CA VAL A 618 -12.25 13.79 -23.69
C VAL A 618 -13.32 14.90 -23.67
N GLY A 619 -13.84 15.28 -22.49
CA GLY A 619 -14.81 16.37 -22.33
C GLY A 619 -14.24 17.78 -22.45
N PHE A 620 -12.93 17.93 -22.73
CA PHE A 620 -12.23 19.21 -22.79
C PHE A 620 -11.60 19.37 -24.18
N GLN A 621 -12.34 19.97 -25.12
CA GLN A 621 -11.85 20.26 -26.48
C GLN A 621 -10.72 21.31 -26.42
N LEU A 622 -9.63 21.10 -27.18
CA LEU A 622 -8.50 22.03 -27.16
C LEU A 622 -8.86 23.37 -27.83
N CYS A 623 -8.46 24.48 -27.21
CA CYS A 623 -8.52 25.79 -27.86
C CYS A 623 -7.41 25.91 -28.93
N PRO A 624 -7.50 26.87 -29.87
CA PRO A 624 -6.56 26.98 -30.99
C PRO A 624 -5.07 27.05 -30.59
N ASP A 625 -4.75 27.68 -29.46
CA ASP A 625 -3.36 27.74 -28.96
C ASP A 625 -2.89 26.40 -28.41
N CYS A 626 -3.70 25.71 -27.59
CA CYS A 626 -3.33 24.38 -27.09
C CYS A 626 -3.36 23.30 -28.16
N GLN A 627 -4.15 23.47 -29.23
CA GLN A 627 -4.06 22.64 -30.42
C GLN A 627 -2.73 22.88 -31.13
N ARG A 628 -2.33 24.15 -31.33
CA ARG A 628 -1.02 24.51 -31.88
C ARG A 628 0.15 23.94 -31.07
N ASP A 629 0.05 23.92 -29.74
CA ASP A 629 1.06 23.30 -28.87
C ASP A 629 1.09 21.77 -28.99
N TYR A 630 -0.08 21.16 -29.15
CA TYR A 630 -0.26 19.71 -29.25
C TYR A 630 0.24 19.17 -30.60
N ASP A 631 0.16 19.98 -31.66
CA ASP A 631 0.59 19.66 -33.03
C ASP A 631 2.01 20.14 -33.38
N ASN A 632 2.64 21.02 -32.58
CA ASN A 632 3.96 21.57 -32.85
C ASN A 632 5.09 20.67 -32.30
N PRO A 633 5.97 20.08 -33.16
CA PRO A 633 7.08 19.24 -32.71
C PRO A 633 8.13 19.93 -31.83
N GLY A 634 8.16 21.27 -31.85
CA GLY A 634 9.05 22.08 -31.02
C GLY A 634 8.55 22.38 -29.60
N ASP A 635 7.30 22.08 -29.25
CA ASP A 635 6.80 22.29 -27.87
C ASP A 635 6.88 21.02 -27.01
N ARG A 636 7.15 21.21 -25.71
CA ARG A 636 7.08 20.16 -24.67
C ARG A 636 5.70 19.51 -24.54
N ARG A 637 4.67 20.07 -25.18
CA ARG A 637 3.28 19.59 -25.20
C ARG A 637 2.87 18.88 -26.48
N PHE A 638 3.80 18.67 -27.44
CA PHE A 638 3.56 17.86 -28.63
C PHE A 638 2.99 16.48 -28.22
N HIS A 639 1.79 16.15 -28.69
CA HIS A 639 1.00 14.98 -28.27
C HIS A 639 0.88 14.74 -26.74
N ALA A 640 0.92 15.78 -25.91
CA ALA A 640 0.64 15.69 -24.48
C ALA A 640 -0.87 15.50 -24.25
N GLN A 641 -1.32 14.24 -24.21
CA GLN A 641 -2.74 13.87 -24.13
C GLN A 641 -3.57 14.60 -23.05
N PRO A 642 -3.05 14.88 -21.83
CA PRO A 642 -3.79 15.62 -20.81
C PRO A 642 -3.57 17.14 -20.84
N THR A 643 -3.01 17.71 -21.91
CA THR A 643 -2.77 19.16 -22.04
C THR A 643 -4.07 19.99 -22.00
N ALA A 644 -4.00 21.17 -21.40
CA ALA A 644 -5.06 22.18 -21.33
C ALA A 644 -4.48 23.50 -20.79
N CYS A 645 -5.20 24.61 -20.96
CA CYS A 645 -4.92 25.93 -20.39
C CYS A 645 -6.19 26.50 -19.71
N PRO A 646 -6.16 27.71 -19.12
CA PRO A 646 -7.34 28.34 -18.52
C PRO A 646 -8.56 28.48 -19.44
N GLU A 647 -8.40 28.52 -20.76
CA GLU A 647 -9.56 28.59 -21.67
C GLU A 647 -10.28 27.23 -21.77
N CYS A 648 -9.62 26.24 -22.36
CA CYS A 648 -10.17 24.92 -22.69
C CYS A 648 -10.27 23.93 -21.53
N GLY A 649 -9.68 24.27 -20.39
CA GLY A 649 -9.30 23.30 -19.37
C GLY A 649 -10.32 23.06 -18.24
N PRO A 650 -10.08 22.01 -17.43
CA PRO A 650 -10.75 21.83 -16.17
C PRO A 650 -10.66 23.07 -15.27
N ARG A 651 -11.73 23.31 -14.50
CA ARG A 651 -11.85 24.43 -13.57
C ARG A 651 -11.92 23.92 -12.13
N ILE A 652 -11.42 24.75 -11.22
CA ILE A 652 -11.52 24.53 -9.77
C ILE A 652 -12.62 25.41 -9.17
N TRP A 653 -13.19 24.97 -8.05
CA TRP A 653 -14.04 25.80 -7.22
C TRP A 653 -13.91 25.47 -5.75
N PHE A 654 -14.23 26.46 -4.92
CA PHE A 654 -14.29 26.38 -3.46
C PHE A 654 -15.72 26.66 -3.00
N GLU A 655 -16.21 25.80 -2.11
CA GLU A 655 -17.56 25.88 -1.56
C GLU A 655 -17.59 25.44 -0.09
N ARG A 656 -18.64 25.81 0.63
CA ARG A 656 -18.89 25.37 2.01
C ARG A 656 -20.28 24.72 2.10
N PRO A 657 -20.51 23.71 2.97
CA PRO A 657 -21.80 23.00 3.04
C PRO A 657 -23.03 23.87 3.32
N SER A 658 -22.84 25.08 3.86
CA SER A 658 -23.91 26.07 4.02
C SER A 658 -24.25 26.71 2.67
N GLN A 659 -25.42 26.36 2.12
CA GLN A 659 -25.98 26.85 0.85
C GLN A 659 -26.14 28.39 0.74
N GLN A 660 -25.83 29.14 1.80
CA GLN A 660 -25.94 30.60 1.86
C GLN A 660 -24.66 31.34 1.42
N ARG A 661 -23.58 30.63 1.05
CA ARG A 661 -22.34 31.25 0.55
C ARG A 661 -22.15 30.96 -0.96
N PRO A 662 -21.70 31.94 -1.75
CA PRO A 662 -21.45 31.73 -3.17
C PRO A 662 -20.27 30.76 -3.39
N ILE A 663 -20.38 29.94 -4.43
CA ILE A 663 -19.27 29.11 -4.91
C ILE A 663 -18.23 30.03 -5.56
N VAL A 664 -17.01 30.01 -5.04
CA VAL A 664 -15.88 30.80 -5.56
C VAL A 664 -15.10 29.95 -6.55
N LYS A 665 -14.67 30.51 -7.69
CA LYS A 665 -14.07 29.75 -8.80
C LYS A 665 -12.61 30.15 -9.07
N ASP A 666 -11.92 29.28 -9.80
CA ASP A 666 -10.59 29.52 -10.37
C ASP A 666 -9.58 30.02 -9.32
N GLU A 667 -8.71 31.00 -9.63
CA GLU A 667 -7.63 31.42 -8.72
C GLU A 667 -8.14 31.81 -7.30
N GLN A 668 -9.30 32.49 -7.24
CA GLN A 668 -9.91 32.88 -5.96
C GLN A 668 -10.31 31.66 -5.10
N ALA A 669 -10.60 30.51 -5.70
CA ALA A 669 -10.90 29.28 -4.96
C ALA A 669 -9.67 28.79 -4.16
N ILE A 670 -8.46 28.94 -4.71
CA ILE A 670 -7.21 28.60 -4.01
C ILE A 670 -6.97 29.54 -2.84
N ALA A 671 -7.17 30.85 -3.05
CA ALA A 671 -7.05 31.85 -1.98
C ALA A 671 -8.06 31.60 -0.83
N GLN A 672 -9.32 31.28 -1.16
CA GLN A 672 -10.34 30.96 -0.16
C GLN A 672 -10.06 29.64 0.58
N ALA A 673 -9.55 28.61 -0.10
CA ALA A 673 -9.14 27.37 0.54
C ALA A 673 -7.94 27.58 1.47
N ALA A 674 -6.93 28.33 1.03
CA ALA A 674 -5.75 28.65 1.83
C ALA A 674 -6.09 29.46 3.08
N GLU A 675 -6.98 30.44 2.95
CA GLU A 675 -7.46 31.24 4.08
C GLU A 675 -8.34 30.42 5.03
N ALA A 676 -9.20 29.54 4.50
CA ALA A 676 -9.97 28.61 5.33
C ALA A 676 -9.04 27.69 6.15
N ILE A 677 -7.97 27.15 5.55
CA ILE A 677 -6.97 26.32 6.25
C ILE A 677 -6.27 27.12 7.35
N ARG A 678 -5.82 28.36 7.09
CA ARG A 678 -5.23 29.24 8.13
C ARG A 678 -6.20 29.53 9.28
N GLN A 679 -7.48 29.74 8.98
CA GLN A 679 -8.57 29.89 9.96
C GLN A 679 -8.92 28.55 10.67
N GLY A 680 -8.15 27.49 10.44
CA GLY A 680 -8.30 26.18 11.09
C GLY A 680 -9.43 25.33 10.52
N ALA A 681 -10.02 25.67 9.37
CA ALA A 681 -11.03 24.83 8.74
C ALA A 681 -10.42 23.53 8.20
N ILE A 682 -11.19 22.44 8.25
CA ILE A 682 -10.87 21.21 7.55
C ILE A 682 -11.43 21.32 6.13
N VAL A 683 -10.57 21.26 5.12
CA VAL A 683 -10.94 21.38 3.71
C VAL A 683 -10.78 20.04 3.00
N ALA A 684 -11.82 19.58 2.30
CA ALA A 684 -11.73 18.44 1.40
C ALA A 684 -11.19 18.89 0.02
N ILE A 685 -10.00 18.43 -0.37
CA ILE A 685 -9.30 18.84 -1.60
C ILE A 685 -9.31 17.70 -2.61
N LYS A 686 -9.77 17.94 -3.84
CA LYS A 686 -9.62 16.98 -4.94
C LYS A 686 -8.19 16.98 -5.47
N GLY A 687 -7.46 15.90 -5.19
CA GLY A 687 -6.09 15.68 -5.62
C GLY A 687 -6.02 14.98 -6.97
N LEU A 688 -4.91 14.26 -7.20
CA LEU A 688 -4.66 13.60 -8.48
C LEU A 688 -5.30 12.21 -8.56
N GLY A 689 -5.12 11.35 -7.54
CA GLY A 689 -5.66 9.97 -7.49
C GLY A 689 -6.82 9.76 -6.51
N GLY A 690 -7.20 10.81 -5.79
CA GLY A 690 -8.34 10.82 -4.88
C GLY A 690 -8.50 12.16 -4.18
N ILE A 691 -9.58 12.29 -3.41
CA ILE A 691 -9.89 13.44 -2.58
C ILE A 691 -9.20 13.27 -1.23
N HIS A 692 -8.74 14.36 -0.62
CA HIS A 692 -7.98 14.40 0.63
C HIS A 692 -8.67 15.32 1.63
N LEU A 693 -8.49 15.08 2.93
CA LEU A 693 -8.84 16.00 4.01
C LEU A 693 -7.58 16.74 4.46
N ALA A 694 -7.66 18.07 4.50
CA ALA A 694 -6.54 18.94 4.84
C ALA A 694 -6.89 19.95 5.93
N CYS A 695 -5.90 20.30 6.75
CA CYS A 695 -5.95 21.38 7.73
C CYS A 695 -4.54 21.80 8.13
N ASP A 696 -4.38 22.95 8.80
CA ASP A 696 -3.09 23.45 9.28
C ASP A 696 -2.44 22.45 10.27
N ALA A 697 -1.25 21.96 9.94
CA ALA A 697 -0.54 20.97 10.75
C ALA A 697 0.10 21.56 12.01
N THR A 698 0.14 22.88 12.16
CA THR A 698 0.68 23.56 13.34
C THR A 698 -0.37 23.76 14.45
N GLN A 699 -1.65 23.50 14.18
CA GLN A 699 -2.77 23.83 15.07
C GLN A 699 -3.37 22.58 15.74
N GLU A 700 -2.90 22.25 16.96
CA GLU A 700 -3.32 21.05 17.72
C GLU A 700 -4.84 20.89 17.83
N ALA A 701 -5.58 21.95 18.19
CA ALA A 701 -7.04 21.90 18.30
C ALA A 701 -7.75 21.57 16.96
N VAL A 702 -7.12 21.87 15.82
CA VAL A 702 -7.64 21.59 14.48
C VAL A 702 -7.33 20.15 14.07
N VAL A 703 -6.11 19.67 14.35
CA VAL A 703 -5.71 18.28 14.08
C VAL A 703 -6.51 17.31 14.96
N GLN A 704 -6.74 17.64 16.23
CA GLN A 704 -7.66 16.92 17.12
C GLN A 704 -9.09 16.88 16.57
N ARG A 705 -9.63 18.00 16.10
CA ARG A 705 -10.96 18.06 15.47
C ARG A 705 -11.05 17.16 14.24
N LEU A 706 -9.99 17.08 13.43
CA LEU A 706 -9.92 16.15 12.30
C LEU A 706 -9.91 14.69 12.76
N ARG A 707 -9.11 14.35 13.78
CA ARG A 707 -9.05 12.99 14.36
C ARG A 707 -10.38 12.52 14.92
N VAL A 708 -11.06 13.38 15.68
CA VAL A 708 -12.40 13.09 16.22
C VAL A 708 -13.40 12.87 15.09
N ARG A 709 -13.54 13.83 14.14
CA ARG A 709 -14.50 13.70 13.04
C ARG A 709 -14.22 12.50 12.11
N LYS A 710 -12.94 12.20 11.84
CA LYS A 710 -12.52 11.05 11.01
C LYS A 710 -12.51 9.72 11.78
N HIS A 711 -12.73 9.71 13.09
CA HIS A 711 -12.65 8.53 13.96
C HIS A 711 -11.27 7.83 13.87
N ARG A 712 -10.19 8.61 13.94
CA ARG A 712 -8.79 8.16 13.78
C ARG A 712 -7.92 8.72 14.93
N PRO A 713 -7.95 8.15 16.14
CA PRO A 713 -7.32 8.76 17.31
C PRO A 713 -5.79 8.75 17.25
N HIS A 714 -5.12 7.64 16.93
CA HIS A 714 -3.65 7.59 17.00
C HIS A 714 -2.96 7.48 15.63
N LYS A 715 -3.43 6.60 14.71
CA LYS A 715 -2.76 6.31 13.41
C LYS A 715 -2.26 7.60 12.72
N PRO A 716 -0.94 7.77 12.46
CA PRO A 716 -0.36 9.04 12.04
C PRO A 716 -1.01 9.70 10.82
N LEU A 717 -0.88 11.01 10.73
CA LEU A 717 -1.37 11.84 9.64
C LEU A 717 -0.18 12.32 8.80
N ALA A 718 -0.26 12.16 7.48
CA ALA A 718 0.78 12.67 6.58
C ALA A 718 0.70 14.20 6.47
N VAL A 719 1.85 14.84 6.30
CA VAL A 719 2.01 16.29 6.20
C VAL A 719 2.54 16.65 4.82
N MET A 720 1.88 17.60 4.15
CA MET A 720 2.45 18.28 2.97
C MET A 720 3.14 19.57 3.41
N ALA A 721 4.39 19.75 3.00
CA ALA A 721 5.15 21.00 3.17
C ALA A 721 5.25 21.76 1.84
N ARG A 722 5.58 23.06 1.88
CA ARG A 722 5.71 23.91 0.69
C ARG A 722 6.92 23.56 -0.17
N ASN A 723 8.08 23.37 0.48
CA ASN A 723 9.36 23.06 -0.13
C ASN A 723 10.27 22.34 0.88
N LEU A 724 11.48 21.97 0.46
CA LEU A 724 12.46 21.26 1.29
C LEU A 724 12.96 22.11 2.46
N GLU A 725 12.95 23.44 2.30
CA GLU A 725 13.35 24.42 3.30
C GLU A 725 12.35 24.44 4.46
N SER A 726 11.04 24.39 4.18
CA SER A 726 10.00 24.17 5.20
C SER A 726 10.16 22.83 5.91
N VAL A 727 10.44 21.73 5.19
CA VAL A 727 10.62 20.39 5.82
C VAL A 727 11.76 20.41 6.83
N ARG A 728 12.89 21.06 6.51
CA ARG A 728 14.06 21.13 7.39
C ARG A 728 13.82 21.88 8.70
N GLN A 729 12.75 22.68 8.81
CA GLN A 729 12.38 23.36 10.05
C GLN A 729 11.94 22.37 11.13
N PHE A 730 11.22 21.30 10.74
CA PHE A 730 10.62 20.34 11.68
C PHE A 730 11.13 18.89 11.54
N CYS A 731 11.85 18.55 10.47
CA CYS A 731 12.45 17.24 10.25
C CYS A 731 13.97 17.30 9.98
N VAL A 732 14.62 16.15 10.18
CA VAL A 732 15.92 15.81 9.60
C VAL A 732 15.70 15.29 8.18
N VAL A 733 16.59 15.61 7.24
CA VAL A 733 16.50 15.15 5.84
C VAL A 733 17.90 14.89 5.28
N SER A 734 18.21 13.63 4.98
CA SER A 734 19.38 13.17 4.22
C SER A 734 19.23 13.41 2.72
N ASP A 735 20.31 13.26 1.95
CA ASP A 735 20.23 13.41 0.48
C ASP A 735 19.43 12.28 -0.21
N HIS A 736 19.31 11.08 0.40
CA HIS A 736 18.42 10.03 -0.09
C HIS A 736 16.94 10.38 0.12
N GLU A 737 16.56 10.81 1.33
CA GLU A 737 15.20 11.28 1.64
C GLU A 737 14.81 12.50 0.77
N ARG A 738 15.73 13.44 0.60
CA ARG A 738 15.61 14.58 -0.33
C ARG A 738 15.36 14.14 -1.77
N SER A 739 16.08 13.12 -2.25
CA SER A 739 15.95 12.62 -3.62
C SER A 739 14.61 11.93 -3.86
N LEU A 740 14.06 11.27 -2.84
CA LEU A 740 12.69 10.73 -2.87
C LEU A 740 11.64 11.85 -2.87
N LEU A 741 11.75 12.82 -1.96
CA LEU A 741 10.82 13.96 -1.84
C LEU A 741 10.73 14.81 -3.12
N LEU A 742 11.87 15.03 -3.80
CA LEU A 742 11.96 15.80 -5.04
C LEU A 742 11.79 14.94 -6.31
N GLY A 743 11.71 13.61 -6.17
CA GLY A 743 11.63 12.67 -7.28
C GLY A 743 10.27 12.67 -7.97
N GLY A 744 10.22 12.20 -9.22
CA GLY A 744 8.99 12.16 -10.03
C GLY A 744 7.82 11.38 -9.42
N ALA A 745 8.09 10.43 -8.50
CA ALA A 745 7.07 9.71 -7.76
C ALA A 745 6.46 10.54 -6.61
N ALA A 746 7.20 11.50 -6.04
CA ALA A 746 6.83 12.33 -4.88
C ALA A 746 6.00 11.59 -3.80
N PRO A 747 6.54 10.52 -3.18
CA PRO A 747 5.85 9.77 -2.13
C PRO A 747 5.80 10.54 -0.81
N ILE A 748 5.05 9.99 0.15
CA ILE A 748 5.24 10.28 1.57
C ILE A 748 6.52 9.57 2.02
N VAL A 749 7.50 10.32 2.52
CA VAL A 749 8.71 9.78 3.12
C VAL A 749 8.58 9.85 4.64
N LEU A 750 8.88 8.76 5.36
CA LEU A 750 9.00 8.79 6.81
C LEU A 750 10.33 9.44 7.21
N LEU A 751 10.27 10.61 7.84
CA LEU A 751 11.43 11.42 8.24
C LEU A 751 11.51 11.53 9.76
N THR A 752 12.72 11.51 10.33
CA THR A 752 12.91 11.74 11.78
C THR A 752 12.54 13.19 12.14
N ILE A 753 11.74 13.35 13.20
CA ILE A 753 11.32 14.67 13.70
C ILE A 753 12.51 15.37 14.36
N ARG A 754 12.71 16.66 14.03
CA ARG A 754 13.73 17.55 14.62
C ARG A 754 13.15 18.39 15.75
N ASP A 755 11.97 18.97 15.52
CA ASP A 755 11.28 19.87 16.44
C ASP A 755 9.81 19.44 16.54
N SER A 756 9.44 18.90 17.70
CA SER A 756 8.09 18.43 18.02
C SER A 756 7.14 19.56 18.43
N HIS A 757 7.61 20.81 18.54
CA HIS A 757 6.77 21.98 18.80
C HIS A 757 6.30 22.68 17.52
N TYR A 758 6.99 22.46 16.38
CA TYR A 758 6.63 23.07 15.10
C TYR A 758 5.38 22.43 14.45
N LEU A 759 5.21 21.12 14.63
CA LEU A 759 3.99 20.40 14.29
C LEU A 759 3.11 20.24 15.54
N ALA A 760 1.80 20.20 15.34
CA ALA A 760 0.87 19.76 16.37
C ALA A 760 1.22 18.32 16.82
N PRO A 761 1.36 18.02 18.13
CA PRO A 761 1.63 16.66 18.62
C PRO A 761 0.67 15.60 18.06
N SER A 762 -0.59 15.97 17.83
CA SER A 762 -1.57 15.08 17.19
C SER A 762 -1.27 14.73 15.73
N VAL A 763 -0.29 15.29 15.03
CA VAL A 763 0.08 14.82 13.69
C VAL A 763 0.54 13.37 13.75
N ALA A 764 1.46 13.06 14.67
CA ALA A 764 2.05 11.74 14.85
C ALA A 764 2.28 11.48 16.36
N PRO A 765 1.22 11.20 17.13
CA PRO A 765 1.34 10.96 18.56
C PRO A 765 2.21 9.73 18.82
N ASP A 766 3.08 9.84 19.82
CA ASP A 766 4.01 8.78 20.28
C ASP A 766 4.97 8.26 19.19
N MET A 767 5.29 9.10 18.20
CA MET A 767 6.18 8.79 17.07
C MET A 767 7.46 9.61 17.08
N THR A 768 8.57 8.96 16.69
CA THR A 768 9.85 9.64 16.38
C THR A 768 9.97 10.08 14.91
N GLU A 769 9.04 9.64 14.06
CA GLU A 769 9.03 9.90 12.61
C GLU A 769 7.70 10.53 12.16
N ALA A 770 7.77 11.52 11.27
CA ALA A 770 6.62 12.10 10.59
C ALA A 770 6.59 11.66 9.12
N GLY A 771 5.40 11.34 8.60
CA GLY A 771 5.21 11.08 7.17
C GLY A 771 5.06 12.39 6.40
N VAL A 772 6.07 12.77 5.62
CA VAL A 772 6.14 14.07 4.94
C VAL A 772 6.17 13.91 3.43
N MET A 773 5.44 14.77 2.71
CA MET A 773 5.50 14.89 1.25
C MET A 773 5.66 16.35 0.80
N LEU A 774 6.13 16.54 -0.42
CA LEU A 774 6.16 17.83 -1.11
C LEU A 774 4.96 17.95 -2.07
N PRO A 775 4.64 19.17 -2.58
CA PRO A 775 3.54 19.35 -3.49
C PRO A 775 3.87 18.66 -4.82
N TYR A 776 2.93 17.87 -5.33
CA TYR A 776 3.15 17.05 -6.53
C TYR A 776 2.30 17.47 -7.74
N SER A 777 1.21 18.22 -7.53
CA SER A 777 0.33 18.74 -8.59
C SER A 777 0.38 20.27 -8.61
N PRO A 778 0.05 20.95 -9.74
CA PRO A 778 0.10 22.40 -9.80
C PRO A 778 -0.87 23.05 -8.80
N LEU A 779 -2.06 22.46 -8.62
CA LEU A 779 -3.00 22.82 -7.54
C LEU A 779 -2.34 22.78 -6.15
N HIS A 780 -1.54 21.75 -5.86
CA HIS A 780 -0.82 21.65 -4.59
C HIS A 780 0.31 22.70 -4.48
N HIS A 781 1.06 22.99 -5.54
CA HIS A 781 2.08 24.05 -5.51
C HIS A 781 1.46 25.44 -5.25
N LEU A 782 0.36 25.76 -5.94
CA LEU A 782 -0.38 27.01 -5.73
C LEU A 782 -0.96 27.09 -4.32
N LEU A 783 -1.64 26.03 -3.85
CA LEU A 783 -2.22 26.00 -2.51
C LEU A 783 -1.14 26.12 -1.42
N MET A 784 -0.03 25.38 -1.51
CA MET A 784 1.02 25.45 -0.50
C MET A 784 1.79 26.77 -0.53
N SER A 785 1.92 27.40 -1.70
CA SER A 785 2.45 28.76 -1.80
C SER A 785 1.47 29.83 -1.30
N ALA A 786 0.16 29.55 -1.31
CA ALA A 786 -0.86 30.44 -0.79
C ALA A 786 -1.10 30.26 0.72
N VAL A 787 -0.96 29.04 1.28
CA VAL A 787 -1.11 28.72 2.71
C VAL A 787 0.12 29.15 3.52
N ASP A 788 1.31 28.86 3.00
CA ASP A 788 2.64 29.09 3.59
C ASP A 788 2.86 28.50 5.01
N ARG A 789 2.28 27.32 5.24
CA ARG A 789 2.43 26.48 6.44
C ARG A 789 2.39 25.01 6.05
N PRO A 790 2.94 24.07 6.84
CA PRO A 790 2.64 22.65 6.65
C PRO A 790 1.15 22.37 6.86
N ILE A 791 0.58 21.50 6.04
CA ILE A 791 -0.81 21.03 6.20
C ILE A 791 -0.81 19.53 6.43
N VAL A 792 -1.73 19.04 7.26
CA VAL A 792 -2.13 17.63 7.18
C VAL A 792 -2.73 17.41 5.79
N LEU A 793 -2.39 16.30 5.16
CA LEU A 793 -3.06 15.82 3.96
C LEU A 793 -3.28 14.31 4.10
N THR A 794 -4.49 13.92 4.49
CA THR A 794 -4.89 12.52 4.70
C THR A 794 -5.98 12.13 3.69
N SER A 795 -6.20 10.84 3.45
CA SER A 795 -7.25 10.34 2.55
C SER A 795 -8.63 10.94 2.87
N GLY A 796 -9.40 11.27 1.84
CA GLY A 796 -10.77 11.77 1.94
C GLY A 796 -11.75 10.62 2.04
N ASN A 797 -11.88 10.04 3.23
CA ASN A 797 -12.76 8.93 3.53
C ASN A 797 -13.27 8.97 4.98
N ARG A 798 -14.39 8.30 5.23
CA ARG A 798 -14.71 7.78 6.57
C ARG A 798 -13.80 6.59 6.90
N ALA A 799 -13.53 6.32 8.18
CA ALA A 799 -12.86 5.09 8.58
C ALA A 799 -13.64 3.86 8.07
N GLY A 800 -12.94 2.82 7.59
CA GLY A 800 -13.54 1.63 6.96
C GLY A 800 -14.05 1.83 5.52
N ASN A 801 -13.96 3.03 4.93
CA ASN A 801 -14.30 3.28 3.52
C ASN A 801 -13.05 3.59 2.68
N PRO A 802 -13.03 3.30 1.37
CA PRO A 802 -11.93 3.68 0.47
C PRO A 802 -11.92 5.20 0.17
N GLN A 803 -10.78 5.75 -0.28
CA GLN A 803 -10.60 7.19 -0.56
C GLN A 803 -11.52 7.70 -1.68
N CYS A 804 -12.41 8.65 -1.41
CA CYS A 804 -13.36 9.15 -2.42
C CYS A 804 -12.66 9.71 -3.67
N ILE A 805 -13.22 9.46 -4.85
CA ILE A 805 -12.71 9.94 -6.15
C ILE A 805 -13.70 10.87 -6.88
N ASP A 806 -14.98 10.75 -6.57
CA ASP A 806 -16.05 11.57 -7.13
C ASP A 806 -16.47 12.73 -6.19
N ASN A 807 -17.00 13.80 -6.79
CA ASN A 807 -17.45 15.00 -6.07
C ASN A 807 -18.71 14.72 -5.25
N HIS A 808 -19.71 14.04 -5.82
CA HIS A 808 -20.95 13.70 -5.13
C HIS A 808 -20.72 12.68 -4.01
N GLU A 809 -19.88 11.66 -4.29
CA GLU A 809 -19.37 10.74 -3.27
C GLU A 809 -18.75 11.49 -2.07
N ALA A 810 -17.87 12.47 -2.35
CA ALA A 810 -17.22 13.26 -1.31
C ALA A 810 -18.18 14.15 -0.52
N HIS A 811 -19.18 14.78 -1.14
CA HIS A 811 -20.21 15.51 -0.38
C HIS A 811 -20.97 14.59 0.56
N LEU A 812 -21.47 13.44 0.06
CA LEU A 812 -22.22 12.47 0.87
C LEU A 812 -21.39 11.96 2.07
N GLN A 813 -20.14 11.56 1.83
CA GLN A 813 -19.29 10.95 2.85
C GLN A 813 -18.64 11.98 3.80
N LEU A 814 -18.14 13.11 3.28
CA LEU A 814 -17.22 14.00 4.00
C LEU A 814 -17.86 15.28 4.57
N GLN A 815 -19.13 15.58 4.28
CA GLN A 815 -19.84 16.75 4.84
C GLN A 815 -19.88 16.81 6.38
N SER A 816 -19.73 15.68 7.07
CA SER A 816 -19.63 15.60 8.54
C SER A 816 -18.20 15.72 9.06
N ILE A 817 -17.20 15.86 8.17
CA ILE A 817 -15.77 15.90 8.48
C ILE A 817 -15.14 17.22 8.05
N ALA A 818 -15.40 17.65 6.82
CA ALA A 818 -14.88 18.87 6.23
C ALA A 818 -15.83 20.07 6.42
N ASP A 819 -15.27 21.22 6.77
CA ASP A 819 -15.98 22.51 6.87
C ASP A 819 -16.10 23.22 5.50
N ALA A 820 -15.32 22.79 4.51
CA ALA A 820 -15.31 23.31 3.13
C ALA A 820 -14.76 22.28 2.13
N PHE A 821 -14.97 22.52 0.83
CA PHE A 821 -14.54 21.68 -0.27
C PHE A 821 -13.80 22.53 -1.33
N LEU A 822 -12.71 22.00 -1.89
CA LEU A 822 -11.95 22.53 -3.03
C LEU A 822 -11.91 21.44 -4.11
N LEU A 823 -12.80 21.53 -5.09
CA LEU A 823 -13.08 20.47 -6.07
C LEU A 823 -12.80 20.93 -7.51
N HIS A 824 -12.88 19.98 -8.45
CA HIS A 824 -12.75 20.24 -9.88
C HIS A 824 -13.56 19.28 -10.75
N ASN A 825 -13.82 19.71 -11.99
CA ASN A 825 -14.62 18.98 -12.98
C ASN A 825 -13.82 17.95 -13.81
N ARG A 826 -12.47 17.87 -13.68
CA ARG A 826 -11.75 16.68 -14.16
C ARG A 826 -12.14 15.47 -13.29
N SER A 827 -12.66 14.41 -13.91
CA SER A 827 -12.89 13.14 -13.23
C SER A 827 -11.58 12.45 -12.89
N ILE A 828 -11.58 11.68 -11.81
CA ILE A 828 -10.53 10.70 -11.48
C ILE A 828 -11.16 9.35 -11.83
N LEU A 829 -10.51 8.57 -12.69
CA LEU A 829 -11.05 7.29 -13.17
C LEU A 829 -10.53 6.11 -12.35
N ASN A 830 -9.22 6.09 -12.07
CA ASN A 830 -8.60 5.06 -11.23
C ASN A 830 -8.23 5.66 -9.86
N ARG A 831 -8.64 5.00 -8.78
CA ARG A 831 -8.30 5.37 -7.39
C ARG A 831 -6.84 5.04 -7.12
N VAL A 832 -6.04 6.02 -6.71
CA VAL A 832 -4.60 5.86 -6.47
C VAL A 832 -4.20 6.65 -5.21
N ASP A 833 -4.15 5.95 -4.07
CA ASP A 833 -3.69 6.46 -2.77
C ASP A 833 -2.24 6.99 -2.86
N ASP A 834 -1.83 7.88 -1.96
CA ASP A 834 -0.41 8.27 -1.83
C ASP A 834 0.47 7.08 -1.38
N SER A 835 1.62 6.90 -2.06
CA SER A 835 2.66 5.94 -1.67
C SER A 835 3.39 6.37 -0.39
N VAL A 836 3.90 5.40 0.37
CA VAL A 836 4.69 5.64 1.59
C VAL A 836 6.00 4.85 1.52
N VAL A 837 7.12 5.49 1.85
CA VAL A 837 8.46 4.89 1.86
C VAL A 837 9.27 5.35 3.08
N ARG A 838 10.27 4.58 3.48
CA ARG A 838 11.28 4.91 4.51
C ARG A 838 12.67 4.63 3.94
N VAL A 839 13.65 5.47 4.27
CA VAL A 839 15.06 5.19 3.96
C VAL A 839 15.68 4.31 5.05
N LEU A 840 16.32 3.22 4.64
CA LEU A 840 17.19 2.38 5.47
C LEU A 840 18.66 2.76 5.21
N PRO A 841 19.63 2.33 6.04
CA PRO A 841 21.04 2.67 5.83
C PRO A 841 21.61 2.23 4.46
N THR A 842 21.04 1.18 3.87
CA THR A 842 21.51 0.50 2.66
C THR A 842 20.52 0.52 1.49
N SER A 843 19.26 0.90 1.72
CA SER A 843 18.14 0.66 0.78
C SER A 843 16.93 1.57 1.06
N VAL A 844 15.87 1.45 0.28
CA VAL A 844 14.59 2.14 0.50
C VAL A 844 13.50 1.11 0.78
N GLN A 845 12.95 1.11 1.99
CA GLN A 845 11.81 0.26 2.34
C GLN A 845 10.52 0.88 1.85
N VAL A 846 9.84 0.20 0.91
CA VAL A 846 8.47 0.57 0.52
C VAL A 846 7.52 0.12 1.63
N ILE A 847 6.73 1.07 2.17
CA ILE A 847 5.72 0.82 3.20
C ILE A 847 4.34 0.62 2.54
N ARG A 848 4.10 1.35 1.44
CA ARG A 848 2.91 1.26 0.60
C ARG A 848 3.27 1.67 -0.84
N ARG A 849 3.02 0.78 -1.79
CA ARG A 849 3.22 1.02 -3.23
C ARG A 849 1.91 1.48 -3.89
N SER A 850 1.89 2.71 -4.40
CA SER A 850 0.69 3.30 -5.03
C SER A 850 1.09 4.44 -6.00
N ARG A 851 0.63 5.69 -5.82
CA ARG A 851 0.97 6.85 -6.68
C ARG A 851 2.47 6.98 -6.91
N GLY A 852 2.88 7.18 -8.17
CA GLY A 852 4.28 7.31 -8.57
C GLY A 852 5.02 5.99 -8.80
N TYR A 853 4.43 4.84 -8.43
CA TYR A 853 5.02 3.51 -8.62
C TYR A 853 4.09 2.60 -9.44
N ALA A 854 2.84 2.44 -9.00
CA ALA A 854 1.83 1.70 -9.75
C ALA A 854 1.39 2.51 -11.00
N PRO A 855 1.17 1.88 -12.16
CA PRO A 855 1.10 0.43 -12.40
C PRO A 855 2.37 -0.10 -13.11
N SER A 856 3.56 0.41 -12.78
CA SER A 856 4.80 -0.04 -13.42
C SER A 856 5.01 -1.54 -13.23
N SER A 857 5.49 -2.24 -14.26
CA SER A 857 5.73 -3.68 -14.20
C SER A 857 7.08 -4.03 -13.56
N ILE A 858 7.05 -5.09 -12.77
CA ILE A 858 8.21 -5.79 -12.20
C ILE A 858 8.47 -7.02 -13.09
N ASN A 859 9.73 -7.32 -13.43
CA ASN A 859 10.03 -8.54 -14.21
C ASN A 859 9.86 -9.78 -13.32
N LEU A 860 9.31 -10.87 -13.86
CA LEU A 860 9.38 -12.16 -13.18
C LEU A 860 10.83 -12.70 -13.24
N PRO A 861 11.28 -13.45 -12.21
CA PRO A 861 12.64 -13.99 -12.18
C PRO A 861 13.00 -14.85 -13.40
N PRO A 862 14.31 -14.95 -13.73
CA PRO A 862 14.80 -15.91 -14.71
C PRO A 862 14.27 -17.32 -14.42
N GLY A 863 13.74 -17.99 -15.44
CA GLY A 863 13.09 -19.29 -15.33
C GLY A 863 11.57 -19.24 -15.11
N LEU A 864 11.00 -18.13 -14.62
CA LEU A 864 9.54 -17.95 -14.46
C LEU A 864 8.90 -17.06 -15.54
N THR A 865 9.69 -16.53 -16.49
CA THR A 865 9.23 -15.56 -17.50
C THR A 865 8.21 -16.11 -18.49
N ASN A 866 8.10 -17.43 -18.61
CA ASN A 866 7.27 -18.09 -19.62
C ASN A 866 5.91 -18.55 -19.07
N SER A 867 5.55 -18.15 -17.85
CA SER A 867 4.26 -18.48 -17.22
C SER A 867 3.07 -17.97 -18.05
N PRO A 868 1.95 -18.71 -18.12
CA PRO A 868 0.70 -18.18 -18.66
C PRO A 868 0.18 -17.01 -17.80
N PRO A 869 -0.78 -16.21 -18.28
CA PRO A 869 -1.27 -15.05 -17.54
C PRO A 869 -1.97 -15.45 -16.23
N ILE A 870 -1.56 -14.88 -15.11
CA ILE A 870 -2.09 -15.17 -13.76
C ILE A 870 -2.76 -13.92 -13.20
N LEU A 871 -3.82 -14.09 -12.41
CA LEU A 871 -4.37 -13.05 -11.55
C LEU A 871 -4.22 -13.46 -10.08
N ALA A 872 -3.28 -12.83 -9.36
CA ALA A 872 -3.13 -13.01 -7.92
C ALA A 872 -3.88 -11.92 -7.15
N LEU A 873 -4.55 -12.30 -6.06
CA LEU A 873 -5.53 -11.46 -5.37
C LEU A 873 -5.09 -10.92 -4.00
N GLY A 874 -3.91 -11.33 -3.50
CA GLY A 874 -3.37 -10.87 -2.23
C GLY A 874 -4.08 -11.47 -1.01
N SER A 875 -4.08 -10.74 0.11
CA SER A 875 -4.78 -11.02 1.36
C SER A 875 -5.85 -9.95 1.64
N ASP A 876 -6.60 -10.09 2.74
CA ASP A 876 -7.65 -9.15 3.11
C ASP A 876 -7.13 -7.83 3.73
N LEU A 877 -5.85 -7.73 4.10
CA LEU A 877 -5.25 -6.53 4.70
C LEU A 877 -4.31 -5.83 3.72
N LYS A 878 -4.29 -4.49 3.76
CA LYS A 878 -3.40 -3.61 2.98
C LYS A 878 -3.36 -3.90 1.46
N ASN A 879 -4.42 -4.50 0.93
CA ASN A 879 -4.46 -5.33 -0.27
C ASN A 879 -3.85 -4.69 -1.53
N THR A 880 -3.26 -5.55 -2.36
CA THR A 880 -2.96 -5.31 -3.77
C THR A 880 -3.32 -6.56 -4.58
N ILE A 881 -3.67 -6.39 -5.86
CA ILE A 881 -3.78 -7.48 -6.83
C ILE A 881 -2.62 -7.44 -7.82
N CYS A 882 -2.25 -8.57 -8.41
CA CYS A 882 -1.18 -8.67 -9.38
C CYS A 882 -1.64 -9.40 -10.65
N LEU A 883 -1.33 -8.81 -11.81
CA LEU A 883 -1.64 -9.35 -13.13
C LEU A 883 -0.32 -9.74 -13.81
N SER A 884 -0.11 -11.02 -14.15
CA SER A 884 1.08 -11.42 -14.92
C SER A 884 0.82 -11.53 -16.41
N ARG A 885 1.80 -11.15 -17.24
CA ARG A 885 1.82 -11.36 -18.70
C ARG A 885 3.23 -11.16 -19.24
N ASP A 886 3.60 -11.88 -20.29
CA ASP A 886 4.83 -11.67 -21.07
C ASP A 886 6.11 -11.58 -20.18
N GLY A 887 6.19 -12.43 -19.15
CA GLY A 887 7.31 -12.47 -18.19
C GLY A 887 7.36 -11.32 -17.18
N GLN A 888 6.27 -10.56 -17.01
CA GLN A 888 6.17 -9.43 -16.10
C GLN A 888 4.97 -9.54 -15.16
N ALA A 889 5.08 -8.88 -14.00
CA ALA A 889 4.08 -8.77 -12.96
C ALA A 889 3.65 -7.29 -12.79
N ILE A 890 2.37 -7.02 -13.01
CA ILE A 890 1.75 -5.69 -12.85
C ILE A 890 0.99 -5.69 -11.53
N LEU A 891 1.68 -5.27 -10.47
CA LEU A 891 1.10 -5.09 -9.14
C LEU A 891 0.31 -3.76 -9.08
N SER A 892 -0.91 -3.81 -8.55
CA SER A 892 -1.86 -2.68 -8.51
C SER A 892 -1.39 -1.52 -7.61
N PRO A 893 -2.09 -0.37 -7.64
CA PRO A 893 -2.13 0.53 -6.49
C PRO A 893 -2.64 -0.21 -5.24
N HIS A 894 -2.30 0.31 -4.06
CA HIS A 894 -2.85 -0.19 -2.79
C HIS A 894 -4.36 0.06 -2.70
N LEU A 895 -5.13 -1.01 -2.49
CA LEU A 895 -6.59 -1.00 -2.45
C LEU A 895 -7.16 -0.86 -1.02
N GLY A 896 -6.34 -1.12 0.00
CA GLY A 896 -6.69 -0.98 1.41
C GLY A 896 -7.15 -2.28 2.06
N ASP A 897 -7.83 -2.16 3.21
CA ASP A 897 -8.28 -3.30 3.99
C ASP A 897 -9.69 -3.72 3.54
N LEU A 898 -9.95 -5.02 3.33
CA LEU A 898 -11.22 -5.56 2.81
C LEU A 898 -12.28 -5.75 3.93
N ASP A 899 -12.28 -4.86 4.93
CA ASP A 899 -13.05 -4.97 6.16
C ASP A 899 -14.53 -4.55 6.03
N SER A 900 -14.88 -3.85 4.95
CA SER A 900 -16.23 -3.31 4.72
C SER A 900 -16.81 -3.65 3.35
N PRO A 901 -18.15 -3.66 3.19
CA PRO A 901 -18.79 -3.83 1.88
C PRO A 901 -18.38 -2.76 0.85
N ALA A 902 -18.03 -1.55 1.29
CA ALA A 902 -17.58 -0.48 0.41
C ALA A 902 -16.15 -0.74 -0.11
N CYS A 903 -15.26 -1.25 0.74
CA CYS A 903 -13.94 -1.71 0.33
C CYS A 903 -14.05 -2.91 -0.62
N LEU A 904 -14.87 -3.92 -0.30
CA LEU A 904 -15.06 -5.11 -1.13
C LEU A 904 -15.66 -4.79 -2.52
N GLN A 905 -16.58 -3.83 -2.59
CA GLN A 905 -17.11 -3.33 -3.86
C GLN A 905 -16.02 -2.61 -4.67
N ALA A 906 -15.28 -1.69 -4.05
CA ALA A 906 -14.20 -0.96 -4.73
C ALA A 906 -13.07 -1.87 -5.21
N TYR A 907 -12.74 -2.92 -4.44
CA TYR A 907 -11.81 -3.99 -4.79
C TYR A 907 -12.30 -4.81 -6.01
N SER A 908 -13.57 -5.22 -6.01
CA SER A 908 -14.19 -5.93 -7.13
C SER A 908 -14.20 -5.08 -8.42
N THR A 909 -14.50 -3.78 -8.30
CA THR A 909 -14.39 -2.81 -9.40
C THR A 909 -12.94 -2.69 -9.88
N ALA A 910 -11.96 -2.57 -8.98
CA ALA A 910 -10.54 -2.47 -9.35
C ALA A 910 -10.02 -3.73 -10.08
N ILE A 911 -10.49 -4.93 -9.73
CA ILE A 911 -10.18 -6.16 -10.49
C ILE A 911 -10.74 -6.06 -11.93
N ALA A 912 -12.00 -5.65 -12.09
CA ALA A 912 -12.62 -5.52 -13.40
C ALA A 912 -11.92 -4.44 -14.25
N ASP A 913 -11.71 -3.25 -13.70
CA ASP A 913 -11.10 -2.13 -14.39
C ASP A 913 -9.65 -2.40 -14.79
N LEU A 914 -8.81 -2.96 -13.89
CA LEU A 914 -7.43 -3.29 -14.21
C LEU A 914 -7.34 -4.43 -15.24
N ARG A 915 -8.22 -5.43 -15.18
CA ARG A 915 -8.30 -6.47 -16.22
C ARG A 915 -8.69 -5.89 -17.58
N ASN A 916 -9.69 -5.02 -17.63
CA ASN A 916 -10.13 -4.38 -18.87
C ASN A 916 -9.06 -3.44 -19.44
N LEU A 917 -8.40 -2.66 -18.57
CA LEU A 917 -7.38 -1.68 -18.93
C LEU A 917 -6.13 -2.32 -19.55
N PHE A 918 -5.70 -3.48 -19.02
CA PHE A 918 -4.57 -4.25 -19.54
C PHE A 918 -4.95 -5.39 -20.49
N ASP A 919 -6.24 -5.55 -20.82
CA ASP A 919 -6.79 -6.68 -21.59
C ASP A 919 -6.44 -8.07 -21.02
N HIS A 920 -6.40 -8.18 -19.70
CA HIS A 920 -5.94 -9.38 -18.98
C HIS A 920 -6.99 -10.50 -18.93
N ARG A 921 -6.70 -11.61 -19.60
CA ARG A 921 -7.41 -12.88 -19.50
C ARG A 921 -6.53 -13.86 -18.70
N PRO A 922 -6.73 -14.02 -17.38
CA PRO A 922 -5.97 -14.99 -16.61
C PRO A 922 -6.31 -16.42 -17.06
N SER A 923 -5.31 -17.29 -17.10
CA SER A 923 -5.44 -18.75 -17.22
C SER A 923 -5.48 -19.46 -15.86
N ALA A 924 -5.17 -18.74 -14.78
CA ALA A 924 -5.28 -19.20 -13.40
C ALA A 924 -5.51 -18.01 -12.45
N ILE A 925 -6.19 -18.25 -11.32
CA ILE A 925 -6.35 -17.26 -10.25
C ILE A 925 -5.64 -17.75 -8.99
N ALA A 926 -4.79 -16.90 -8.41
CA ALA A 926 -4.06 -17.19 -7.19
C ALA A 926 -4.65 -16.42 -5.99
N VAL A 927 -4.83 -17.11 -4.87
CA VAL A 927 -5.45 -16.60 -3.65
C VAL A 927 -4.70 -17.07 -2.41
N ASP A 928 -4.92 -16.40 -1.27
CA ASP A 928 -4.43 -16.88 0.03
C ASP A 928 -5.06 -18.24 0.41
N LEU A 929 -4.32 -19.03 1.18
CA LEU A 929 -4.79 -20.31 1.72
C LEU A 929 -5.95 -20.14 2.72
N HIS A 930 -6.08 -18.98 3.37
CA HIS A 930 -7.12 -18.69 4.37
C HIS A 930 -8.52 -19.10 3.87
N PRO A 931 -9.25 -20.00 4.57
CA PRO A 931 -10.50 -20.56 4.05
C PRO A 931 -11.59 -19.49 3.89
N ASP A 932 -11.64 -18.54 4.82
CA ASP A 932 -12.73 -17.56 4.94
C ASP A 932 -12.43 -16.16 4.37
N GLY A 933 -11.32 -15.98 3.63
CA GLY A 933 -10.87 -14.65 3.20
C GLY A 933 -11.83 -13.99 2.19
N GLN A 934 -11.97 -12.67 2.24
CA GLN A 934 -12.78 -11.89 1.29
C GLN A 934 -12.14 -11.90 -0.11
N ALA A 935 -10.83 -11.69 -0.20
CA ALA A 935 -10.08 -11.83 -1.46
C ALA A 935 -10.22 -13.25 -2.04
N VAL A 936 -10.24 -14.26 -1.16
CA VAL A 936 -10.39 -15.68 -1.50
C VAL A 936 -11.79 -15.97 -2.05
N LYS A 937 -12.85 -15.50 -1.39
CA LYS A 937 -14.26 -15.67 -1.83
C LYS A 937 -14.54 -14.96 -3.17
N VAL A 938 -13.93 -13.81 -3.40
CA VAL A 938 -13.95 -13.15 -4.72
C VAL A 938 -13.19 -13.98 -5.77
N GLY A 939 -12.03 -14.54 -5.41
CA GLY A 939 -11.24 -15.40 -6.29
C GLY A 939 -11.95 -16.70 -6.68
N GLU A 940 -12.58 -17.40 -5.72
CA GLU A 940 -13.42 -18.58 -5.98
C GLU A 940 -14.56 -18.26 -6.96
N SER A 941 -15.26 -17.16 -6.71
CA SER A 941 -16.36 -16.68 -7.56
C SER A 941 -15.87 -16.36 -8.97
N LEU A 942 -14.72 -15.70 -9.10
CA LEU A 942 -14.15 -15.28 -10.37
C LEU A 942 -13.51 -16.45 -11.15
N ALA A 943 -12.88 -17.39 -10.47
CA ALA A 943 -12.28 -18.58 -11.07
C ALA A 943 -13.36 -19.46 -11.69
N LYS A 944 -14.46 -19.67 -10.95
CA LYS A 944 -15.67 -20.35 -11.45
C LYS A 944 -16.32 -19.60 -12.62
N ALA A 945 -16.39 -18.27 -12.56
CA ALA A 945 -17.02 -17.46 -13.62
C ALA A 945 -16.16 -17.30 -14.90
N LEU A 946 -14.88 -17.67 -14.85
CA LEU A 946 -13.96 -17.68 -16.00
C LEU A 946 -13.54 -19.09 -16.43
N GLU A 947 -14.02 -20.13 -15.74
CA GLU A 947 -13.67 -21.55 -15.95
C GLU A 947 -12.16 -21.84 -15.89
N VAL A 948 -11.46 -21.22 -14.92
CA VAL A 948 -10.00 -21.35 -14.71
C VAL A 948 -9.65 -21.96 -13.35
N PRO A 949 -8.50 -22.65 -13.22
CA PRO A 949 -8.02 -23.17 -11.94
C PRO A 949 -7.80 -22.08 -10.88
N LEU A 950 -8.09 -22.45 -9.63
CA LEU A 950 -7.89 -21.63 -8.43
C LEU A 950 -6.72 -22.20 -7.60
N LEU A 951 -5.64 -21.45 -7.50
CA LEU A 951 -4.43 -21.83 -6.78
C LEU A 951 -4.43 -21.19 -5.39
N ARG A 952 -4.61 -22.02 -4.34
CA ARG A 952 -4.57 -21.58 -2.93
C ARG A 952 -3.14 -21.65 -2.40
N ILE A 953 -2.56 -20.50 -2.06
CA ILE A 953 -1.14 -20.33 -1.76
C ILE A 953 -0.95 -19.88 -0.31
N GLN A 954 0.01 -20.47 0.40
CA GLN A 954 0.21 -20.19 1.82
C GLN A 954 0.83 -18.80 2.03
N HIS A 955 0.28 -18.06 3.00
CA HIS A 955 0.58 -16.65 3.26
C HIS A 955 2.09 -16.35 3.45
N HIS A 956 2.76 -17.12 4.30
CA HIS A 956 4.16 -16.89 4.64
C HIS A 956 5.11 -17.32 3.51
N HIS A 957 4.77 -18.40 2.79
CA HIS A 957 5.44 -18.77 1.53
C HIS A 957 5.34 -17.63 0.50
N ALA A 958 4.17 -17.01 0.34
CA ALA A 958 3.99 -15.85 -0.54
C ALA A 958 4.80 -14.62 -0.11
N HIS A 959 4.93 -14.32 1.19
CA HIS A 959 5.83 -13.24 1.64
C HIS A 959 7.29 -13.47 1.22
N ILE A 960 7.79 -14.70 1.40
CA ILE A 960 9.16 -15.05 0.99
C ILE A 960 9.30 -15.03 -0.53
N ALA A 961 8.36 -15.62 -1.27
CA ALA A 961 8.38 -15.59 -2.74
C ALA A 961 8.28 -14.17 -3.32
N ALA A 962 7.60 -13.24 -2.65
CA ALA A 962 7.58 -11.83 -3.05
C ALA A 962 8.97 -11.19 -2.89
N CYS A 963 9.66 -11.47 -1.78
CA CYS A 963 11.05 -11.04 -1.57
C CYS A 963 12.00 -11.62 -2.63
N LEU A 964 11.90 -12.91 -2.91
CA LEU A 964 12.72 -13.58 -3.94
C LEU A 964 12.46 -13.03 -5.34
N ALA A 965 11.18 -12.80 -5.69
CA ALA A 965 10.78 -12.27 -6.99
C ALA A 965 11.31 -10.84 -7.22
N ASP A 966 11.16 -9.96 -6.22
CA ASP A 966 11.63 -8.58 -6.29
C ASP A 966 13.17 -8.48 -6.36
N ASN A 967 13.89 -9.40 -5.69
CA ASN A 967 15.34 -9.55 -5.79
C ASN A 967 15.83 -10.33 -7.03
N GLN A 968 14.92 -10.72 -7.94
CA GLN A 968 15.23 -11.48 -9.17
C GLN A 968 15.97 -12.81 -8.90
N TRP A 969 15.72 -13.45 -7.76
CA TRP A 969 16.29 -14.76 -7.42
C TRP A 969 15.73 -15.81 -8.40
N GLY A 970 16.54 -16.24 -9.37
CA GLY A 970 16.10 -17.13 -10.46
C GLY A 970 15.58 -18.49 -9.98
N PHE A 971 14.75 -19.11 -10.81
CA PHE A 971 14.10 -20.39 -10.52
C PHE A 971 15.09 -21.51 -10.16
N ASP A 972 16.16 -21.66 -10.93
CA ASP A 972 17.19 -22.70 -10.75
C ASP A 972 18.19 -22.41 -9.61
N ARG A 973 17.91 -21.43 -8.75
CA ARG A 973 18.78 -21.09 -7.61
C ARG A 973 18.57 -22.07 -6.45
N PRO A 974 19.57 -22.20 -5.55
CA PRO A 974 19.37 -22.94 -4.31
C PRO A 974 18.18 -22.40 -3.50
N PRO A 975 17.48 -23.26 -2.75
CA PRO A 975 16.48 -22.85 -1.76
C PRO A 975 17.02 -21.85 -0.76
N VAL A 976 16.12 -21.08 -0.13
CA VAL A 976 16.46 -20.06 0.87
C VAL A 976 15.94 -20.45 2.25
N LEU A 977 16.57 -19.89 3.29
CA LEU A 977 15.94 -19.80 4.61
C LEU A 977 15.08 -18.54 4.65
N GLY A 978 13.78 -18.72 4.43
CA GLY A 978 12.76 -17.69 4.60
C GLY A 978 12.44 -17.47 6.08
N ILE A 979 12.68 -16.26 6.58
CA ILE A 979 12.25 -15.81 7.90
C ILE A 979 10.99 -14.98 7.71
N ALA A 980 9.85 -15.46 8.21
CA ALA A 980 8.54 -14.86 7.97
C ALA A 980 7.90 -14.39 9.29
N LEU A 981 7.97 -13.08 9.56
CA LEU A 981 7.52 -12.47 10.82
C LEU A 981 6.33 -11.53 10.60
N ASP A 982 5.16 -11.89 11.11
CA ASP A 982 3.91 -11.15 10.90
C ASP A 982 2.95 -11.20 12.11
N GLY A 983 1.89 -10.39 12.06
CA GLY A 983 0.78 -10.39 13.01
C GLY A 983 -0.24 -11.50 12.78
N PHE A 984 -0.44 -11.95 11.54
CA PHE A 984 -1.40 -12.99 11.19
C PHE A 984 -1.15 -13.53 9.77
N GLY A 985 -1.13 -14.85 9.61
CA GLY A 985 -1.39 -15.50 8.33
C GLY A 985 -1.81 -16.96 8.53
N TRP A 986 -2.59 -17.52 7.61
CA TRP A 986 -3.16 -18.86 7.81
C TRP A 986 -2.09 -19.96 7.65
N GLY A 987 -1.97 -20.82 8.66
CA GLY A 987 -1.12 -22.00 8.64
C GLY A 987 -1.73 -23.15 7.87
N SER A 988 -0.90 -23.97 7.21
CA SER A 988 -1.35 -25.22 6.57
C SER A 988 -1.75 -26.30 7.58
N ASP A 989 -1.40 -26.12 8.85
CA ASP A 989 -1.84 -26.90 10.01
C ASP A 989 -3.17 -26.38 10.63
N GLY A 990 -3.78 -25.33 10.07
CA GLY A 990 -4.99 -24.70 10.61
C GLY A 990 -4.75 -23.80 11.83
N THR A 991 -3.50 -23.50 12.18
CA THR A 991 -3.13 -22.52 13.22
C THR A 991 -2.84 -21.14 12.61
N VAL A 992 -2.63 -20.12 13.45
CA VAL A 992 -2.29 -18.76 12.98
C VAL A 992 -0.77 -18.56 13.04
N TRP A 993 -0.12 -18.61 11.88
CA TRP A 993 1.32 -18.39 11.77
C TRP A 993 1.68 -16.89 11.82
N GLY A 994 2.96 -16.60 12.01
CA GLY A 994 3.52 -15.24 12.01
C GLY A 994 4.91 -15.11 12.63
N GLY A 995 5.64 -16.21 12.82
CA GLY A 995 6.98 -16.21 13.42
C GLY A 995 7.78 -17.40 12.91
N GLU A 996 7.79 -17.61 11.60
CA GLU A 996 8.16 -18.88 10.97
C GLU A 996 9.56 -18.87 10.37
N LEU A 997 10.23 -20.03 10.42
CA LEU A 997 11.42 -20.34 9.64
C LEU A 997 11.04 -21.38 8.58
N LEU A 998 11.13 -21.00 7.32
CA LEU A 998 10.74 -21.80 6.16
C LEU A 998 11.98 -22.09 5.30
N TRP A 999 12.25 -23.36 4.99
CA TRP A 999 13.14 -23.71 3.88
C TRP A 999 12.31 -23.78 2.60
N THR A 1000 12.65 -23.01 1.55
CA THR A 1000 11.69 -22.78 0.46
C THR A 1000 12.28 -22.42 -0.90
N THR A 1001 11.57 -22.84 -1.95
CA THR A 1001 11.68 -22.39 -3.36
C THR A 1001 10.36 -21.70 -3.77
N TYR A 1002 10.21 -21.28 -5.02
CA TYR A 1002 8.89 -20.86 -5.53
C TYR A 1002 7.86 -22.00 -5.57
N GLU A 1003 8.33 -23.25 -5.62
CA GLU A 1003 7.48 -24.43 -5.84
C GLU A 1003 6.94 -24.95 -4.51
N GLN A 1004 7.76 -24.92 -3.47
CA GLN A 1004 7.46 -25.56 -2.18
C GLN A 1004 8.08 -24.82 -1.00
N TYR A 1005 7.56 -25.13 0.19
CA TYR A 1005 8.13 -24.71 1.47
C TYR A 1005 8.05 -25.87 2.47
N HIS A 1006 9.02 -25.91 3.38
CA HIS A 1006 9.01 -26.77 4.55
C HIS A 1006 9.19 -25.87 5.77
N ARG A 1007 8.27 -25.96 6.75
CA ARG A 1007 8.45 -25.30 8.05
C ARG A 1007 9.57 -26.05 8.77
N VAL A 1008 10.67 -25.38 9.07
CA VAL A 1008 11.85 -25.95 9.74
C VAL A 1008 12.02 -25.42 11.16
N GLY A 1009 11.36 -24.30 11.48
CA GLY A 1009 11.30 -23.76 12.83
C GLY A 1009 10.19 -22.72 12.97
N ALA A 1010 9.91 -22.32 14.20
CA ALA A 1010 8.89 -21.32 14.52
C ALA A 1010 9.07 -20.72 15.92
N LEU A 1011 8.45 -19.57 16.17
CA LEU A 1011 8.21 -19.07 17.51
C LEU A 1011 7.26 -20.01 18.27
N TRP A 1012 7.56 -20.28 19.54
CA TRP A 1012 6.73 -21.13 20.39
C TRP A 1012 5.27 -20.63 20.48
N PRO A 1013 4.26 -21.52 20.30
CA PRO A 1013 2.89 -21.09 20.12
C PRO A 1013 2.21 -20.65 21.43
N ALA A 1014 1.46 -19.55 21.36
CA ALA A 1014 0.56 -19.08 22.41
C ALA A 1014 -0.90 -19.04 21.91
N ARG A 1015 -1.86 -18.91 22.83
CA ARG A 1015 -3.30 -18.85 22.51
C ARG A 1015 -3.73 -17.43 22.17
N LEU A 1016 -4.41 -17.22 21.03
CA LEU A 1016 -5.05 -15.93 20.71
C LEU A 1016 -6.39 -15.80 21.45
N LEU A 1017 -6.35 -15.49 22.75
CA LEU A 1017 -7.50 -15.51 23.65
C LEU A 1017 -8.58 -14.49 23.25
N GLY A 1018 -9.58 -14.93 22.47
CA GLY A 1018 -10.62 -14.07 21.89
C GLY A 1018 -10.44 -13.77 20.39
N GLY A 1019 -9.60 -14.53 19.69
CA GLY A 1019 -9.33 -14.37 18.26
C GLY A 1019 -8.88 -12.95 17.93
N ASN A 1020 -9.62 -12.26 17.06
CA ASN A 1020 -9.31 -10.89 16.64
C ASN A 1020 -9.21 -9.88 17.80
N ARG A 1021 -9.83 -10.13 18.96
CA ARG A 1021 -9.62 -9.28 20.16
C ARG A 1021 -8.19 -9.32 20.66
N ALA A 1022 -7.45 -10.41 20.49
CA ALA A 1022 -6.04 -10.49 20.87
C ALA A 1022 -5.15 -9.56 20.02
N ALA A 1023 -5.51 -9.28 18.77
CA ALA A 1023 -4.85 -8.28 17.92
C ALA A 1023 -5.27 -6.83 18.23
N GLN A 1024 -6.25 -6.62 19.11
CA GLN A 1024 -6.75 -5.29 19.52
C GLN A 1024 -6.46 -4.96 20.98
N GLU A 1025 -6.37 -5.95 21.88
CA GLU A 1025 -6.21 -5.78 23.33
C GLU A 1025 -4.87 -6.43 23.78
N PRO A 1026 -3.74 -5.71 23.75
CA PRO A 1026 -2.39 -6.29 23.84
C PRO A 1026 -2.12 -7.13 25.10
N TRP A 1027 -2.72 -6.74 26.22
CA TRP A 1027 -2.66 -7.45 27.50
C TRP A 1027 -3.18 -8.90 27.43
N ARG A 1028 -4.01 -9.25 26.44
CA ARG A 1028 -4.40 -10.65 26.16
C ARG A 1028 -3.22 -11.51 25.73
N ASN A 1029 -2.33 -10.95 24.90
CA ASN A 1029 -1.15 -11.66 24.43
C ASN A 1029 -0.15 -11.82 25.57
N LEU A 1030 -0.01 -10.81 26.45
CA LEU A 1030 0.79 -10.90 27.67
C LEU A 1030 0.29 -12.03 28.60
N TYR A 1031 -1.01 -12.06 28.88
CA TYR A 1031 -1.60 -13.15 29.68
C TYR A 1031 -1.42 -14.52 29.01
N ALA A 1032 -1.64 -14.61 27.70
CA ALA A 1032 -1.45 -15.86 26.94
C ALA A 1032 0.02 -16.32 26.93
N GLN A 1033 0.98 -15.41 26.87
CA GLN A 1033 2.42 -15.70 26.93
C GLN A 1033 2.81 -16.22 28.33
N PHE A 1034 2.45 -15.51 29.40
CA PHE A 1034 2.70 -15.99 30.77
C PHE A 1034 1.99 -17.32 31.09
N HIS A 1035 0.80 -17.56 30.54
CA HIS A 1035 0.13 -18.87 30.66
C HIS A 1035 0.86 -19.96 29.86
N ALA A 1036 1.38 -19.65 28.66
CA ALA A 1036 2.09 -20.62 27.82
C ALA A 1036 3.51 -20.97 28.35
N THR A 1037 4.12 -20.08 29.14
CA THR A 1037 5.46 -20.28 29.74
C THR A 1037 5.43 -20.63 31.23
N GLY A 1038 4.25 -20.75 31.86
CA GLY A 1038 4.11 -21.09 33.28
C GLY A 1038 4.58 -19.99 34.24
N LEU A 1039 4.54 -18.72 33.81
CA LEU A 1039 5.07 -17.58 34.57
C LEU A 1039 3.99 -16.73 35.27
N LEU A 1040 2.70 -17.09 35.17
CA LEU A 1040 1.60 -16.34 35.81
C LEU A 1040 1.78 -16.17 37.33
N ASP A 1041 2.23 -17.22 38.02
CA ASP A 1041 2.42 -17.20 39.48
C ASP A 1041 3.70 -16.44 39.91
N ARG A 1042 4.52 -16.01 38.94
CA ARG A 1042 5.77 -15.25 39.16
C ARG A 1042 5.62 -13.76 38.86
N VAL A 1043 4.40 -13.28 38.58
CA VAL A 1043 4.11 -11.87 38.31
C VAL A 1043 2.97 -11.35 39.17
N ASP A 1044 3.08 -10.10 39.60
CA ASP A 1044 1.96 -9.37 40.21
C ASP A 1044 0.85 -9.20 39.15
N SER A 1045 -0.18 -10.04 39.24
CA SER A 1045 -1.27 -10.05 38.29
C SER A 1045 -2.16 -8.82 38.37
N GLU A 1046 -2.24 -8.09 39.50
CA GLU A 1046 -3.01 -6.85 39.56
C GLU A 1046 -2.36 -5.76 38.69
N LYS A 1047 -1.02 -5.68 38.68
CA LYS A 1047 -0.27 -4.63 37.94
C LYS A 1047 -0.59 -4.54 36.45
N TRP A 1048 -0.84 -5.67 35.77
CA TRP A 1048 -1.20 -5.70 34.34
C TRP A 1048 -2.65 -6.14 34.08
N PHE A 1049 -3.27 -6.84 35.04
CA PHE A 1049 -4.57 -7.49 34.85
C PHE A 1049 -5.65 -7.09 35.85
N ALA A 1050 -5.43 -6.04 36.65
CA ALA A 1050 -6.50 -5.41 37.43
C ALA A 1050 -7.76 -5.16 36.57
N GLN A 1051 -8.92 -5.58 37.10
CA GLN A 1051 -10.23 -5.45 36.45
C GLN A 1051 -10.39 -6.20 35.11
N LYS A 1052 -9.41 -7.01 34.67
CA LYS A 1052 -9.53 -7.86 33.47
C LYS A 1052 -10.28 -9.16 33.79
N PRO A 1053 -10.98 -9.77 32.82
CA PRO A 1053 -11.75 -10.99 33.05
C PRO A 1053 -10.86 -12.24 33.06
N LEU A 1054 -9.95 -12.35 34.04
CA LEU A 1054 -8.94 -13.42 34.09
C LEU A 1054 -9.54 -14.83 34.07
N ASN A 1055 -10.55 -15.11 34.89
CA ASN A 1055 -11.22 -16.43 34.92
C ASN A 1055 -11.76 -16.86 33.54
N LEU A 1056 -12.21 -15.90 32.72
CA LEU A 1056 -12.61 -16.16 31.35
C LEU A 1056 -11.40 -16.48 30.46
N LEU A 1057 -10.30 -15.73 30.59
CA LEU A 1057 -9.07 -15.99 29.84
C LEU A 1057 -8.47 -17.37 30.16
N THR A 1058 -8.43 -17.76 31.44
CA THR A 1058 -7.99 -19.09 31.88
C THR A 1058 -8.87 -20.18 31.28
N GLY A 1059 -10.20 -20.03 31.38
CA GLY A 1059 -11.15 -20.96 30.77
C GLY A 1059 -10.99 -21.08 29.25
N MET A 1060 -10.73 -19.96 28.55
CA MET A 1060 -10.45 -19.96 27.11
C MET A 1060 -9.11 -20.62 26.77
N ALA A 1061 -8.06 -20.44 27.59
CA ALA A 1061 -6.77 -21.08 27.38
C ALA A 1061 -6.84 -22.61 27.55
N GLN A 1062 -7.55 -23.06 28.59
CA GLN A 1062 -7.75 -24.48 28.92
C GLN A 1062 -8.66 -25.20 27.92
N THR A 1063 -9.81 -24.61 27.55
CA THR A 1063 -10.80 -25.25 26.66
C THR A 1063 -10.47 -25.11 25.16
N GLY A 1064 -9.62 -24.17 24.77
CA GLY A 1064 -9.40 -23.82 23.36
C GLY A 1064 -10.56 -23.03 22.71
N PHE A 1065 -11.60 -22.66 23.47
CA PHE A 1065 -12.76 -21.97 22.93
C PHE A 1065 -12.44 -20.51 22.52
N ASN A 1066 -12.63 -20.21 21.24
CA ASN A 1066 -12.28 -18.91 20.63
C ASN A 1066 -10.83 -18.48 20.96
N SER A 1067 -9.91 -19.46 20.97
CA SER A 1067 -8.49 -19.27 21.28
C SER A 1067 -7.62 -20.15 20.37
N PRO A 1068 -7.52 -19.86 19.05
CA PRO A 1068 -6.63 -20.61 18.17
C PRO A 1068 -5.17 -20.48 18.64
N TRP A 1069 -4.38 -21.51 18.38
CA TRP A 1069 -2.94 -21.47 18.57
C TRP A 1069 -2.29 -20.51 17.55
N SER A 1070 -1.24 -19.81 17.99
CA SER A 1070 -0.48 -18.91 17.12
C SER A 1070 0.99 -18.79 17.50
N SER A 1071 1.84 -18.83 16.48
CA SER A 1071 3.28 -18.53 16.52
C SER A 1071 3.59 -17.08 16.10
N SER A 1072 2.60 -16.16 16.15
CA SER A 1072 2.78 -14.80 15.65
C SER A 1072 3.79 -13.97 16.45
N CYS A 1073 4.84 -13.52 15.76
CA CYS A 1073 5.82 -12.56 16.25
C CYS A 1073 5.16 -11.20 16.55
N GLY A 1074 4.22 -10.74 15.71
CA GLY A 1074 3.46 -9.52 15.97
C GLY A 1074 2.69 -9.54 17.30
N ARG A 1075 2.16 -10.71 17.70
CA ARG A 1075 1.49 -10.88 19.00
C ARG A 1075 2.48 -10.94 20.17
N LEU A 1076 3.71 -11.41 19.96
CA LEU A 1076 4.80 -11.29 20.95
C LEU A 1076 5.21 -9.82 21.15
N PHE A 1077 5.33 -9.04 20.07
CA PHE A 1077 5.57 -7.59 20.15
C PHE A 1077 4.45 -6.87 20.94
N ASP A 1078 3.18 -7.19 20.67
CA ASP A 1078 2.04 -6.66 21.44
C ASP A 1078 2.13 -7.05 22.94
N ALA A 1079 2.54 -8.28 23.25
CA ALA A 1079 2.71 -8.74 24.63
C ALA A 1079 3.81 -7.97 25.37
N VAL A 1080 4.99 -7.79 24.77
CA VAL A 1080 6.11 -7.05 25.38
C VAL A 1080 5.76 -5.57 25.54
N ALA A 1081 5.07 -4.97 24.57
CA ALA A 1081 4.58 -3.60 24.67
C ALA A 1081 3.56 -3.42 25.81
N ALA A 1082 2.70 -4.41 26.06
CA ALA A 1082 1.79 -4.43 27.21
C ALA A 1082 2.55 -4.58 28.54
N PHE A 1083 3.58 -5.42 28.60
CA PHE A 1083 4.40 -5.62 29.79
C PHE A 1083 5.13 -4.33 30.21
N LEU A 1084 5.67 -3.61 29.23
CA LEU A 1084 6.36 -2.34 29.43
C LEU A 1084 5.41 -1.14 29.60
N GLY A 1085 4.11 -1.30 29.35
CA GLY A 1085 3.11 -0.22 29.47
C GLY A 1085 3.18 0.83 28.36
N CYS A 1086 3.91 0.56 27.26
CA CYS A 1086 4.13 1.51 26.17
C CYS A 1086 3.05 1.46 25.06
N ALA A 1087 1.99 0.68 25.26
CA ALA A 1087 0.86 0.56 24.34
C ALA A 1087 -0.48 0.71 25.08
N PRO A 1088 -1.51 1.31 24.45
CA PRO A 1088 -2.82 1.45 25.08
C PRO A 1088 -3.52 0.09 25.20
N ASP A 1089 -4.41 0.05 26.19
CA ASP A 1089 -5.23 -1.12 26.55
C ASP A 1089 -6.09 -1.70 25.41
N CYS A 1090 -6.38 -0.86 24.42
CA CYS A 1090 -7.02 -1.21 23.16
C CYS A 1090 -6.36 -0.40 22.02
N LEU A 1091 -5.89 -1.09 20.98
CA LEU A 1091 -5.25 -0.51 19.81
C LEU A 1091 -6.27 0.07 18.85
N SER A 1092 -5.93 1.23 18.28
CA SER A 1092 -6.76 1.94 17.31
C SER A 1092 -6.36 1.70 15.85
N TYR A 1093 -5.26 0.98 15.63
CA TYR A 1093 -4.82 0.50 14.33
C TYR A 1093 -3.85 -0.68 14.49
N GLU A 1094 -3.79 -1.52 13.47
CA GLU A 1094 -2.86 -2.65 13.35
C GLU A 1094 -1.40 -2.20 13.56
N GLY A 1095 -0.64 -2.96 14.36
CA GLY A 1095 0.79 -2.69 14.62
C GLY A 1095 1.08 -1.53 15.58
N GLN A 1096 0.07 -0.86 16.14
CA GLN A 1096 0.27 0.30 17.02
C GLN A 1096 1.21 0.00 18.20
N ALA A 1097 1.09 -1.15 18.85
CA ALA A 1097 1.94 -1.53 19.98
C ALA A 1097 3.38 -1.85 19.54
N ALA A 1098 3.56 -2.59 18.45
CA ALA A 1098 4.89 -2.91 17.91
C ALA A 1098 5.68 -1.64 17.50
N ILE A 1099 5.02 -0.65 16.92
CA ILE A 1099 5.65 0.63 16.54
C ILE A 1099 5.97 1.48 17.77
N ALA A 1100 5.10 1.49 18.80
CA ALA A 1100 5.40 2.16 20.06
C ALA A 1100 6.59 1.52 20.78
N LEU A 1101 6.70 0.19 20.75
CA LEU A 1101 7.84 -0.56 21.28
C LEU A 1101 9.14 -0.28 20.52
N GLU A 1102 9.09 -0.11 19.19
CA GLU A 1102 10.22 0.36 18.38
C GLU A 1102 10.66 1.79 18.77
N ASN A 1103 9.71 2.73 18.87
CA ASN A 1103 9.99 4.12 19.27
C ASN A 1103 10.55 4.23 20.70
N LEU A 1104 10.14 3.34 21.61
CA LEU A 1104 10.68 3.23 22.95
C LEU A 1104 12.11 2.66 22.94
N ALA A 1105 12.32 1.52 22.30
CA ALA A 1105 13.62 0.85 22.22
C ALA A 1105 14.70 1.72 21.57
N ARG A 1106 14.35 2.48 20.53
CA ARG A 1106 15.27 3.41 19.84
C ARG A 1106 15.85 4.51 20.74
N GLN A 1107 15.23 4.83 21.87
CA GLN A 1107 15.75 5.84 22.81
C GLN A 1107 17.00 5.37 23.55
N ALA A 1108 17.22 4.05 23.65
CA ALA A 1108 18.34 3.43 24.35
C ALA A 1108 19.42 2.86 23.42
N TRP A 1109 19.34 3.07 22.10
CA TRP A 1109 20.16 2.38 21.08
C TRP A 1109 21.67 2.35 21.40
N ASP A 1110 22.23 3.50 21.78
CA ASP A 1110 23.65 3.67 22.09
C ASP A 1110 24.00 3.43 23.59
N GLN A 1111 23.00 3.17 24.44
CA GLN A 1111 23.14 3.12 25.91
C GLN A 1111 23.42 1.72 26.47
N ASP A 1112 23.00 0.68 25.77
CA ASP A 1112 23.14 -0.73 26.15
C ASP A 1112 23.48 -1.56 24.92
N GLN A 1113 24.22 -2.66 25.08
CA GLN A 1113 24.56 -3.62 24.01
C GLN A 1113 24.11 -5.05 24.31
N GLN A 1114 23.34 -5.26 25.38
CA GLN A 1114 22.86 -6.59 25.78
C GLN A 1114 21.62 -6.99 24.97
N ALA A 1115 21.24 -8.25 25.13
CA ALA A 1115 20.14 -8.91 24.44
C ALA A 1115 19.50 -9.93 25.39
N TYR A 1116 18.18 -10.10 25.33
CA TYR A 1116 17.51 -11.12 26.13
C TYR A 1116 17.61 -12.51 25.48
N PRO A 1117 17.83 -13.58 26.26
CA PRO A 1117 17.90 -14.94 25.74
C PRO A 1117 16.54 -15.41 25.22
N ILE A 1118 16.53 -16.01 24.04
CA ILE A 1118 15.42 -16.85 23.56
C ILE A 1118 16.04 -18.21 23.28
N GLU A 1119 15.49 -19.25 23.91
CA GLU A 1119 16.07 -20.60 23.86
C GLU A 1119 15.70 -21.31 22.55
N LEU A 1120 16.65 -22.02 21.95
CA LEU A 1120 16.42 -22.84 20.76
C LEU A 1120 16.22 -24.31 21.17
N ARG A 1121 14.99 -24.82 21.06
CA ARG A 1121 14.66 -26.23 21.32
C ARG A 1121 14.49 -26.98 20.01
N SER A 1122 15.27 -28.04 19.81
CA SER A 1122 15.17 -28.90 18.63
C SER A 1122 14.29 -30.12 18.92
N GLU A 1123 13.13 -30.19 18.27
CA GLU A 1123 12.24 -31.36 18.29
C GLU A 1123 12.01 -31.83 16.82
N SER A 1124 10.75 -31.95 16.38
CA SER A 1124 10.40 -32.06 14.96
C SER A 1124 10.50 -30.72 14.21
N LEU A 1125 10.58 -29.60 14.94
CA LEU A 1125 10.86 -28.25 14.47
C LEU A 1125 11.90 -27.61 15.38
N LEU A 1126 12.61 -26.59 14.88
CA LEU A 1126 13.44 -25.71 15.70
C LEU A 1126 12.58 -24.59 16.32
N TRP A 1127 12.27 -24.72 17.60
CA TRP A 1127 11.44 -23.77 18.34
C TRP A 1127 12.24 -22.63 18.96
N LEU A 1128 11.81 -21.40 18.74
CA LEU A 1128 12.25 -20.21 19.48
C LEU A 1128 11.37 -20.06 20.73
N HIS A 1129 11.88 -20.44 21.90
CA HIS A 1129 11.13 -20.51 23.16
C HIS A 1129 11.32 -19.24 24.01
N PRO A 1130 10.27 -18.43 24.26
CA PRO A 1130 10.40 -17.09 24.85
C PRO A 1130 10.44 -17.07 26.40
N GLN A 1131 10.40 -18.22 27.09
CA GLN A 1131 10.43 -18.23 28.56
C GLN A 1131 11.65 -17.49 29.16
N PRO A 1132 12.91 -17.72 28.73
CA PRO A 1132 14.05 -17.00 29.33
C PRO A 1132 14.03 -15.49 29.07
N LEU A 1133 13.44 -15.06 27.94
CA LEU A 1133 13.18 -13.66 27.62
C LEU A 1133 12.20 -13.06 28.64
N TRP A 1134 11.11 -13.77 28.95
CA TRP A 1134 10.14 -13.32 29.96
C TRP A 1134 10.73 -13.33 31.37
N GLU A 1135 11.52 -14.33 31.74
CA GLU A 1135 12.19 -14.39 33.04
C GLU A 1135 13.18 -13.23 33.22
N ALA A 1136 13.97 -12.92 32.19
CA ALA A 1136 14.88 -11.76 32.19
C ALA A 1136 14.13 -10.42 32.20
N LEU A 1137 13.02 -10.29 31.46
CA LEU A 1137 12.14 -9.10 31.50
C LEU A 1137 11.52 -8.88 32.89
N ILE A 1138 11.07 -9.95 33.57
CA ILE A 1138 10.52 -9.88 34.92
C ILE A 1138 11.62 -9.46 35.92
N LEU A 1139 12.82 -10.03 35.82
CA LEU A 1139 13.96 -9.67 36.65
C LEU A 1139 14.40 -8.22 36.45
N ASP A 1140 14.66 -7.79 35.21
CA ASP A 1140 15.08 -6.41 34.91
C ASP A 1140 14.01 -5.39 35.36
N ARG A 1141 12.72 -5.75 35.26
CA ARG A 1141 11.61 -4.92 35.75
C ARG A 1141 11.51 -4.86 37.28
N ALA A 1142 11.90 -5.93 37.99
CA ALA A 1142 12.02 -5.93 39.45
C ALA A 1142 13.24 -5.13 39.93
N LEU A 1143 14.35 -5.19 39.18
CA LEU A 1143 15.56 -4.39 39.39
C LEU A 1143 15.42 -2.92 38.96
N GLY A 1144 14.28 -2.54 38.37
CA GLY A 1144 13.95 -1.15 38.03
C GLY A 1144 14.66 -0.59 36.79
N LEU A 1145 15.09 -1.44 35.85
CA LEU A 1145 15.77 -0.97 34.64
C LEU A 1145 14.87 -0.09 33.75
N PRO A 1146 15.44 0.85 32.97
CA PRO A 1146 14.67 1.70 32.07
C PRO A 1146 13.93 0.89 30.99
N GLU A 1147 12.67 1.25 30.75
CA GLU A 1147 11.79 0.54 29.81
C GLU A 1147 12.32 0.60 28.36
N ALA A 1148 13.03 1.67 27.99
CA ALA A 1148 13.75 1.77 26.72
C ALA A 1148 14.87 0.73 26.56
N VAL A 1149 15.63 0.45 27.63
CA VAL A 1149 16.70 -0.56 27.62
C VAL A 1149 16.10 -1.96 27.52
N MET A 1150 15.06 -2.25 28.29
CA MET A 1150 14.35 -3.54 28.21
C MET A 1150 13.75 -3.76 26.81
N ALA A 1151 13.11 -2.74 26.22
CA ALA A 1151 12.58 -2.81 24.86
C ALA A 1151 13.69 -3.08 23.81
N LEU A 1152 14.87 -2.48 23.97
CA LEU A 1152 16.02 -2.70 23.09
C LEU A 1152 16.61 -4.11 23.22
N ARG A 1153 16.78 -4.60 24.46
CA ARG A 1153 17.26 -5.97 24.75
C ARG A 1153 16.35 -7.03 24.15
N PHE A 1154 15.05 -6.80 24.11
CA PHE A 1154 14.09 -7.66 23.38
C PHE A 1154 14.36 -7.68 21.86
N HIS A 1155 14.50 -6.52 21.22
CA HIS A 1155 14.78 -6.46 19.77
C HIS A 1155 16.10 -7.14 19.40
N ARG A 1156 17.16 -6.96 20.20
CA ARG A 1156 18.44 -7.66 20.00
C ARG A 1156 18.32 -9.16 20.26
N GLY A 1157 17.60 -9.56 21.31
CA GLY A 1157 17.38 -10.96 21.66
C GLY A 1157 16.71 -11.74 20.54
N LEU A 1158 15.63 -11.19 19.97
CA LEU A 1158 14.95 -11.77 18.82
C LEU A 1158 15.87 -11.86 17.59
N ALA A 1159 16.60 -10.79 17.27
CA ALA A 1159 17.54 -10.81 16.14
C ALA A 1159 18.65 -11.85 16.29
N GLN A 1160 19.26 -11.95 17.48
CA GLN A 1160 20.30 -12.95 17.78
C GLN A 1160 19.74 -14.37 17.72
N ALA A 1161 18.55 -14.63 18.26
CA ALA A 1161 17.91 -15.94 18.23
C ALA A 1161 17.59 -16.40 16.79
N LEU A 1162 17.20 -15.49 15.91
CA LEU A 1162 16.98 -15.79 14.48
C LEU A 1162 18.29 -16.15 13.75
N VAL A 1163 19.39 -15.47 14.06
CA VAL A 1163 20.73 -15.79 13.51
C VAL A 1163 21.25 -17.11 14.06
N GLN A 1164 21.10 -17.35 15.37
CA GLN A 1164 21.45 -18.62 16.00
C GLN A 1164 20.62 -19.77 15.40
N ALA A 1165 19.33 -19.57 15.15
CA ALA A 1165 18.48 -20.58 14.51
C ALA A 1165 18.95 -20.91 13.09
N ALA A 1166 19.33 -19.91 12.29
CA ALA A 1166 19.93 -20.11 10.97
C ALA A 1166 21.27 -20.87 11.04
N GLN A 1167 22.09 -20.64 12.07
CA GLN A 1167 23.31 -21.42 12.33
C GLN A 1167 23.00 -22.87 12.73
N THR A 1168 22.07 -23.10 13.67
CA THR A 1168 21.66 -24.43 14.12
C THR A 1168 21.09 -25.26 12.97
N LEU A 1169 20.24 -24.68 12.12
CA LEU A 1169 19.71 -25.36 10.93
C LEU A 1169 20.84 -25.78 9.97
N LYS A 1170 21.85 -24.92 9.74
CA LYS A 1170 23.03 -25.30 8.95
C LYS A 1170 23.86 -26.41 9.60
N GLN A 1171 24.03 -26.38 10.92
CA GLN A 1171 24.72 -27.45 11.67
C GLN A 1171 23.96 -28.79 11.60
N GLN A 1172 22.63 -28.73 11.50
CA GLN A 1172 21.74 -29.88 11.25
C GLN A 1172 21.72 -30.33 9.77
N GLY A 1173 22.53 -29.72 8.90
CA GLY A 1173 22.67 -30.09 7.48
C GLY A 1173 21.70 -29.38 6.51
N LEU A 1174 20.94 -28.38 6.96
CA LEU A 1174 20.04 -27.64 6.08
C LEU A 1174 20.83 -26.71 5.15
N HIS A 1175 20.90 -27.07 3.86
CA HIS A 1175 21.54 -26.25 2.85
C HIS A 1175 20.58 -25.20 2.27
N PHE A 1176 20.97 -23.93 2.33
CA PHE A 1176 20.30 -22.80 1.68
C PHE A 1176 21.34 -21.81 1.12
N GLY A 1177 20.96 -21.05 0.08
CA GLY A 1177 21.84 -20.12 -0.62
C GLY A 1177 21.67 -18.64 -0.27
N ALA A 1178 20.64 -18.30 0.51
CA ALA A 1178 20.35 -16.96 1.01
C ALA A 1178 19.44 -17.03 2.25
N ILE A 1179 19.36 -15.93 3.01
CA ILE A 1179 18.33 -15.71 4.03
C ILE A 1179 17.38 -14.65 3.49
N ALA A 1180 16.09 -14.95 3.36
CA ALA A 1180 15.10 -14.02 2.82
C ALA A 1180 14.11 -13.62 3.93
N CYS A 1181 13.84 -12.32 4.10
CA CYS A 1181 12.94 -11.84 5.14
C CYS A 1181 11.63 -11.28 4.54
N GLY A 1182 10.49 -11.62 5.17
CA GLY A 1182 9.15 -11.22 4.74
C GLY A 1182 8.16 -11.16 5.90
N GLY A 1183 7.03 -10.48 5.70
CA GLY A 1183 6.01 -10.25 6.72
C GLY A 1183 6.10 -8.88 7.38
N GLY A 1184 4.96 -8.39 7.88
CA GLY A 1184 4.76 -7.04 8.39
C GLY A 1184 5.64 -6.62 9.57
N VAL A 1185 6.18 -7.55 10.37
CA VAL A 1185 7.06 -7.19 11.49
C VAL A 1185 8.41 -6.65 11.02
N PHE A 1186 8.89 -7.00 9.81
CA PHE A 1186 10.09 -6.39 9.22
C PHE A 1186 9.90 -4.95 8.75
N GLN A 1187 8.72 -4.35 8.93
CA GLN A 1187 8.58 -2.89 8.91
C GLN A 1187 9.21 -2.20 10.12
N ASN A 1188 9.58 -2.96 11.16
CA ASN A 1188 10.36 -2.47 12.30
C ASN A 1188 11.82 -2.24 11.85
N ARG A 1189 12.25 -0.98 11.82
CA ARG A 1189 13.60 -0.58 11.38
C ARG A 1189 14.65 -1.07 12.36
N LEU A 1190 14.36 -0.96 13.65
CA LEU A 1190 15.27 -1.40 14.71
C LEU A 1190 15.53 -2.91 14.64
N LEU A 1191 14.52 -3.74 14.39
CA LEU A 1191 14.67 -5.19 14.25
C LEU A 1191 15.57 -5.55 13.05
N LEU A 1192 15.41 -4.86 11.91
CA LEU A 1192 16.30 -5.02 10.77
C LEU A 1192 17.74 -4.63 11.11
N GLN A 1193 17.95 -3.48 11.76
CA GLN A 1193 19.29 -3.04 12.18
C GLN A 1193 19.94 -4.00 13.19
N CYS A 1194 19.17 -4.59 14.10
CA CYS A 1194 19.62 -5.65 15.00
C CYS A 1194 19.95 -6.96 14.25
N LEU A 1195 19.18 -7.33 13.23
CA LEU A 1195 19.40 -8.55 12.43
C LEU A 1195 20.63 -8.41 11.52
N GLU A 1196 20.79 -7.27 10.85
CA GLU A 1196 22.00 -6.96 10.07
C GLU A 1196 23.25 -7.02 10.97
N ALA A 1197 23.22 -6.39 12.14
CA ALA A 1197 24.33 -6.42 13.10
C ALA A 1197 24.62 -7.84 13.64
N ALA A 1198 23.58 -8.61 13.97
CA ALA A 1198 23.72 -9.99 14.43
C ALA A 1198 24.29 -10.92 13.35
N LEU A 1199 23.89 -10.73 12.07
CA LEU A 1199 24.46 -11.45 10.93
C LEU A 1199 25.93 -11.09 10.71
N MET A 1200 26.29 -9.80 10.75
CA MET A 1200 27.68 -9.34 10.62
C MET A 1200 28.59 -9.84 11.74
N ALA A 1201 28.06 -10.04 12.95
CA ALA A 1201 28.78 -10.64 14.08
C ALA A 1201 28.85 -12.18 14.04
N SER A 1202 28.34 -12.81 12.99
CA SER A 1202 28.19 -14.27 12.89
C SER A 1202 29.07 -14.89 11.80
N ASN A 1203 29.28 -16.21 11.90
CA ASN A 1203 29.93 -16.99 10.85
C ASN A 1203 28.98 -17.38 9.69
N LEU A 1204 27.86 -16.67 9.50
CA LEU A 1204 27.02 -16.81 8.31
C LEU A 1204 27.52 -15.86 7.22
N HIS A 1205 27.61 -16.36 5.99
CA HIS A 1205 28.07 -15.60 4.82
C HIS A 1205 27.00 -15.55 3.72
N ASP A 1206 25.78 -15.96 4.06
CA ASP A 1206 24.62 -15.97 3.18
C ASP A 1206 24.08 -14.55 2.99
N PRO A 1207 23.73 -14.14 1.76
CA PRO A 1207 23.14 -12.83 1.53
C PRO A 1207 21.77 -12.73 2.22
N LEU A 1208 21.56 -11.61 2.93
CA LEU A 1208 20.25 -11.20 3.41
C LEU A 1208 19.46 -10.56 2.25
N LEU A 1209 18.27 -11.09 1.95
CA LEU A 1209 17.35 -10.56 0.95
C LEU A 1209 16.15 -9.89 1.63
N LEU A 1210 15.85 -8.68 1.18
CA LEU A 1210 14.72 -7.85 1.60
C LEU A 1210 13.99 -7.31 0.35
N PRO A 1211 12.66 -7.15 0.36
CA PRO A 1211 11.94 -6.46 -0.72
C PRO A 1211 12.45 -5.03 -0.95
N GLN A 1212 12.48 -4.60 -2.21
CA GLN A 1212 13.09 -3.35 -2.68
C GLN A 1212 12.08 -2.41 -3.36
N GLN A 1213 11.16 -2.96 -4.16
CA GLN A 1213 10.15 -2.23 -4.93
C GLN A 1213 8.73 -2.50 -4.43
N VAL A 1214 8.51 -3.60 -3.69
CA VAL A 1214 7.23 -3.95 -3.05
C VAL A 1214 7.32 -3.85 -1.52
N PRO A 1215 6.19 -3.66 -0.82
CA PRO A 1215 6.15 -3.78 0.63
C PRO A 1215 6.57 -5.16 1.14
N VAL A 1216 7.19 -5.18 2.32
CA VAL A 1216 7.47 -6.41 3.08
C VAL A 1216 6.23 -6.97 3.80
N ASN A 1217 5.16 -6.17 3.90
CA ASN A 1217 3.84 -6.56 4.39
C ASN A 1217 2.93 -7.08 3.25
N ASP A 1218 1.66 -7.38 3.58
CA ASP A 1218 0.61 -7.84 2.66
C ASP A 1218 0.54 -7.11 1.30
N GLY A 1219 0.91 -5.83 1.25
CA GLY A 1219 0.95 -5.03 0.02
C GLY A 1219 1.99 -5.50 -1.01
N GLY A 1220 2.82 -6.50 -0.69
CA GLY A 1220 3.67 -7.24 -1.65
C GLY A 1220 3.18 -8.68 -1.93
N LEU A 1221 2.22 -9.21 -1.17
CA LEU A 1221 1.86 -10.64 -1.13
C LEU A 1221 1.42 -11.18 -2.50
N ALA A 1222 0.68 -10.38 -3.27
CA ALA A 1222 0.21 -10.78 -4.60
C ALA A 1222 1.36 -11.00 -5.61
N LEU A 1223 2.53 -10.37 -5.44
CA LEU A 1223 3.72 -10.69 -6.25
C LEU A 1223 4.24 -12.10 -5.95
N GLY A 1224 4.29 -12.48 -4.67
CA GLY A 1224 4.72 -13.82 -4.26
C GLY A 1224 3.75 -14.91 -4.69
N GLN A 1225 2.44 -14.68 -4.50
CA GLN A 1225 1.39 -15.52 -5.06
C GLN A 1225 1.53 -15.68 -6.59
N THR A 1226 1.88 -14.61 -7.32
CA THR A 1226 2.14 -14.68 -8.77
C THR A 1226 3.34 -15.57 -9.10
N ALA A 1227 4.46 -15.43 -8.37
CA ALA A 1227 5.67 -16.21 -8.63
C ALA A 1227 5.50 -17.71 -8.29
N ILE A 1228 4.79 -18.03 -7.21
CA ILE A 1228 4.46 -19.41 -6.82
C ILE A 1228 3.50 -20.04 -7.83
N ALA A 1229 2.44 -19.34 -8.22
CA ALA A 1229 1.53 -19.80 -9.28
C ALA A 1229 2.26 -20.03 -10.61
N ALA A 1230 3.19 -19.16 -11.00
CA ALA A 1230 4.02 -19.32 -12.18
C ALA A 1230 4.86 -20.60 -12.13
N ALA A 1231 5.49 -20.91 -10.98
CA ALA A 1231 6.24 -22.14 -10.76
C ALA A 1231 5.34 -23.39 -10.90
N TRP A 1232 4.19 -23.39 -10.21
CA TRP A 1232 3.23 -24.50 -10.22
C TRP A 1232 2.69 -24.79 -11.62
N LEU A 1233 2.27 -23.75 -12.35
CA LEU A 1233 1.78 -23.86 -13.73
C LEU A 1233 2.86 -24.37 -14.71
N GLN A 1234 4.13 -24.01 -14.48
CA GLN A 1234 5.26 -24.45 -15.30
C GLN A 1234 5.65 -25.92 -15.04
N LEU A 1235 5.40 -26.44 -13.83
CA LEU A 1235 5.62 -27.85 -13.46
C LEU A 1235 4.42 -28.76 -13.77
N GLY A 1236 3.26 -28.20 -14.15
CA GLY A 1236 2.02 -28.96 -14.29
C GLY A 1236 1.38 -29.35 -12.95
N HIS A 1237 1.64 -28.60 -11.88
CA HIS A 1237 1.01 -28.75 -10.57
C HIS A 1237 -0.23 -27.83 -10.51
N VAL A 1238 -1.36 -28.31 -11.04
CA VAL A 1238 -2.59 -27.54 -11.24
C VAL A 1238 -3.82 -28.38 -10.85
#